data_AF-A0AAN7ZXZ4-F1
#
_entry.id   AF-A0AAN7ZXZ4-F1
#
_cell.length_a   1.000
_cell.length_b   1.000
_cell.length_c   1.000
_cell.angle_alpha   90.00
_cell.angle_beta   90.00
_cell.angle_gamma   90.00
#
_symmetry.space_group_name_H-M   'P 1'
#
loop_
_entity.id
_entity.type
_entity.pdbx_description
1 polymer ?
#
loop_
_entity_poly.entity_id
_entity_poly.type
_entity_poly.pdbx_seq_one_letter_code
_entity_poly.pdbx_strand_id
1 'polypeptide(L)'
;MSWPWSRRPKDDEKPKEVSQPVAESLPKLTIPTEAQIRTHLTPQQITAYACTSAISIGAYLVLARLYKRFIRRIPTHEYLRPTDFRKRTFYGYVPSVGDGDNFHFFHTPGGRWAGWGWRSGKEVQNFSKVQIREAGTIHLRLAAIDAPEMSHFGKPEQPFAPEALAALRELVLEKYVRVQFLRRDQYDRVVGLAWVYKWGFWKTDVCMVMLKTGMAGMYEGSYKVEWGDDEEGYRAAEKKAKERGVGMWQAPGLVERMLGVEAKSLETPREYKTRTAGMGVGGKELRSGEIMHDNWGEPMLAPKNSKPRLQNEFLMLKYLQKHTNIPVPCPISYTEEEGGVTVLTVAKVPNTACSLSQYREADRDLVLQKVDLELSTKILPSLRKYTSCRLGGMNEDELLLLLPPRVAINTGKEWERVVSREPKFVLCHNDLSQGNIFIDRNTHAIAAIIDWEYAGYYPPELEEKLWKHDSNDFWHTDKPEVLWGLLDDLMAREPPEKQRHIDTDTVIEEWRTEYRGYKLYADCFVKSDLKASERKISNRGELIMPPINSRARLQNEFLILKYLWKHSNLPVPEPFSFVVEDDVGILTVAAIPASATMLADYEGTDRDAVVHEVGLELTTEVLPIMHQHTSHRLGGRNPDELLLLPPRVAIKGGQWPRVTRYHLEPPFVLCHNDLDQSNIFIDPATHAIVAIIGWEYAGYYPPEIEASLWQHSMHEHWRTEEPEVLWRLLDDITGRKERGSGQNEDKT
;
A
#
# COMPACT_ATOMS: atom_id res chain seq x y z
N MET A 1 -26.44 -34.44 0.48
CA MET A 1 -26.28 -35.56 -0.48
C MET A 1 -24.80 -35.80 -0.61
N SER A 2 -24.29 -36.98 -0.29
CA SER A 2 -22.87 -37.34 -0.43
C SER A 2 -22.53 -37.59 -1.92
N TRP A 3 -21.48 -36.94 -2.43
CA TRP A 3 -21.05 -37.01 -3.83
C TRP A 3 -19.92 -38.05 -4.02
N PRO A 4 -19.77 -38.72 -5.18
CA PRO A 4 -19.07 -39.99 -5.27
C PRO A 4 -17.71 -39.88 -5.99
N TRP A 5 -16.63 -39.63 -5.23
CA TRP A 5 -15.25 -39.84 -5.70
C TRP A 5 -14.34 -40.35 -4.57
N SER A 6 -14.62 -41.54 -4.04
CA SER A 6 -13.58 -42.37 -3.43
C SER A 6 -13.16 -43.45 -4.43
N ARG A 7 -11.99 -43.30 -5.05
CA ARG A 7 -11.30 -44.40 -5.75
C ARG A 7 -10.07 -44.80 -4.96
N ARG A 8 -10.11 -46.03 -4.42
CA ARG A 8 -8.97 -46.75 -3.85
C ARG A 8 -7.97 -47.14 -4.95
N PRO A 9 -6.65 -47.13 -4.69
CA PRO A 9 -5.69 -47.90 -5.48
C PRO A 9 -5.78 -49.41 -5.14
N LYS A 10 -5.55 -50.26 -6.12
CA LYS A 10 -5.53 -51.73 -6.01
C LYS A 10 -4.26 -52.22 -5.31
N ASP A 11 -4.43 -53.19 -4.44
CA ASP A 11 -3.36 -54.03 -3.89
C ASP A 11 -2.74 -54.90 -5.00
N ASP A 12 -1.41 -55.01 -5.01
CA ASP A 12 -0.67 -56.26 -5.20
C ASP A 12 0.82 -56.02 -4.91
N GLU A 13 1.29 -56.48 -3.75
CA GLU A 13 2.56 -57.21 -3.56
C GLU A 13 2.79 -57.50 -2.06
N LYS A 14 2.96 -58.77 -1.71
CA LYS A 14 3.51 -59.26 -0.41
C LYS A 14 4.91 -59.81 -0.71
N PRO A 15 5.92 -59.67 0.18
CA PRO A 15 6.02 -60.64 1.29
C PRO A 15 6.69 -60.20 2.61
N LYS A 16 6.15 -60.80 3.69
CA LYS A 16 6.76 -61.45 4.89
C LYS A 16 7.68 -60.68 5.88
N GLU A 17 7.11 -60.56 7.09
CA GLU A 17 7.67 -60.81 8.45
C GLU A 17 9.15 -60.56 8.74
N VAL A 18 9.44 -59.62 9.65
CA VAL A 18 10.45 -59.78 10.71
C VAL A 18 10.05 -59.00 12.00
N SER A 19 9.80 -59.77 13.06
CA SER A 19 9.89 -59.53 14.53
C SER A 19 9.52 -58.18 15.17
N GLN A 20 8.59 -58.27 16.13
CA GLN A 20 8.39 -57.32 17.24
C GLN A 20 9.62 -57.23 18.15
N PRO A 21 9.76 -56.11 18.90
CA PRO A 21 9.76 -56.26 20.35
C PRO A 21 8.77 -55.32 21.05
N VAL A 22 8.01 -55.93 21.96
CA VAL A 22 7.53 -55.43 23.26
C VAL A 22 7.50 -53.90 23.45
N ALA A 23 6.31 -53.33 23.32
CA ALA A 23 5.98 -52.05 23.95
C ALA A 23 4.89 -52.32 24.99
N GLU A 24 5.20 -52.00 26.24
CA GLU A 24 4.31 -52.06 27.39
C GLU A 24 2.96 -51.38 27.08
N SER A 25 1.88 -52.04 27.49
CA SER A 25 0.52 -51.54 27.36
C SER A 25 0.32 -50.29 28.23
N LEU A 26 0.48 -49.12 27.63
CA LEU A 26 -0.15 -47.90 28.14
C LEU A 26 -1.67 -48.06 28.01
N PRO A 27 -2.47 -47.70 29.04
CA PRO A 27 -3.91 -47.80 28.95
C PRO A 27 -4.40 -46.89 27.83
N LYS A 28 -5.16 -47.45 26.88
CA LYS A 28 -5.85 -46.66 25.85
C LYS A 28 -6.71 -45.63 26.56
N LEU A 29 -6.34 -44.35 26.44
CA LEU A 29 -7.17 -43.24 26.89
C LEU A 29 -8.35 -43.16 25.92
N THR A 30 -9.47 -43.77 26.29
CA THR A 30 -10.71 -43.68 25.52
C THR A 30 -11.21 -42.24 25.63
N ILE A 31 -11.12 -41.48 24.54
CA ILE A 31 -11.71 -40.14 24.47
C ILE A 31 -13.23 -40.33 24.50
N PRO A 32 -13.96 -39.76 25.48
CA PRO A 32 -15.41 -39.89 25.53
C PRO A 32 -16.05 -39.20 24.33
N THR A 33 -17.07 -39.81 23.77
CA THR A 33 -17.87 -39.22 22.67
C THR A 33 -18.63 -37.98 23.14
N GLU A 34 -18.97 -37.04 22.25
CA GLU A 34 -19.73 -35.81 22.59
C GLU A 34 -21.00 -36.07 23.42
N ALA A 35 -21.64 -37.23 23.23
CA ALA A 35 -22.81 -37.66 23.99
C ALA A 35 -22.50 -38.01 25.46
N GLN A 36 -21.27 -38.48 25.76
CA GLN A 36 -20.83 -38.83 27.12
C GLN A 36 -20.34 -37.61 27.92
N ILE A 37 -19.98 -36.51 27.26
CA ILE A 37 -19.57 -35.25 27.90
C ILE A 37 -20.78 -34.48 28.44
N ARG A 38 -21.98 -34.67 27.86
CA ARG A 38 -23.20 -33.93 28.24
C ARG A 38 -23.89 -34.39 29.53
N THR A 39 -23.38 -35.36 30.28
CA THR A 39 -24.15 -35.98 31.38
C THR A 39 -23.74 -35.65 32.82
N HIS A 40 -22.81 -34.73 33.11
CA HIS A 40 -22.50 -34.41 34.53
C HIS A 40 -22.24 -32.93 34.85
N LEU A 41 -22.89 -31.99 34.15
CA LEU A 41 -22.83 -30.58 34.52
C LEU A 41 -24.22 -30.02 34.80
N THR A 42 -24.44 -29.65 36.05
CA THR A 42 -25.65 -28.94 36.47
C THR A 42 -25.73 -27.58 35.78
N PRO A 43 -26.93 -27.01 35.55
CA PRO A 43 -27.08 -25.65 35.00
C PRO A 43 -26.28 -24.58 35.76
N GLN A 44 -26.09 -24.78 37.07
CA GLN A 44 -25.26 -23.92 37.91
C GLN A 44 -23.77 -24.00 37.55
N GLN A 45 -23.25 -25.19 37.24
CA GLN A 45 -21.87 -25.37 36.79
C GLN A 45 -21.64 -24.79 35.40
N ILE A 46 -22.59 -24.97 34.47
CA ILE A 46 -22.53 -24.36 33.13
C ILE A 46 -22.49 -22.82 33.25
N THR A 47 -23.34 -22.25 34.11
CA THR A 47 -23.37 -20.80 34.37
C THR A 47 -22.06 -20.32 35.01
N ALA A 48 -21.52 -21.08 35.97
CA ALA A 48 -20.24 -20.77 36.60
C ALA A 48 -19.08 -20.79 35.59
N TYR A 49 -19.01 -21.81 34.72
CA TYR A 49 -17.99 -21.88 33.67
C TYR A 49 -18.11 -20.74 32.67
N ALA A 50 -19.32 -20.43 32.20
CA ALA A 50 -19.56 -19.30 31.32
C ALA A 50 -19.13 -17.96 31.96
N CYS A 51 -19.45 -17.75 33.24
CA CYS A 51 -19.01 -16.57 33.98
C CYS A 51 -17.48 -16.50 34.13
N THR A 52 -16.83 -17.61 34.49
CA THR A 52 -15.36 -17.65 34.63
C THR A 52 -14.64 -17.45 33.29
N SER A 53 -15.18 -18.00 32.20
CA SER A 53 -14.65 -17.80 30.85
C SER A 53 -14.81 -16.35 30.40
N ALA A 54 -15.98 -15.74 30.63
CA ALA A 54 -16.22 -14.33 30.33
C ALA A 54 -15.30 -13.40 31.13
N ILE A 55 -15.10 -13.67 32.42
CA ILE A 55 -14.15 -12.92 33.27
C ILE A 55 -12.72 -13.09 32.76
N SER A 56 -12.32 -14.30 32.37
CA SER A 56 -10.97 -14.59 31.88
C SER A 56 -10.70 -13.92 30.54
N ILE A 57 -11.66 -13.94 29.61
CA ILE A 57 -11.59 -13.22 28.33
C ILE A 57 -11.54 -11.70 28.58
N GLY A 58 -12.39 -11.18 29.47
CA GLY A 58 -12.37 -9.77 29.86
C GLY A 58 -11.03 -9.35 30.45
N ALA A 59 -10.48 -10.13 31.38
CA ALA A 59 -9.17 -9.91 31.98
C ALA A 59 -8.05 -9.98 30.94
N TYR A 60 -8.09 -10.95 30.02
CA TYR A 60 -7.16 -11.05 28.91
C TYR A 60 -7.20 -9.82 28.01
N LEU A 61 -8.39 -9.35 27.62
CA LEU A 61 -8.54 -8.15 26.78
C LEU A 61 -8.01 -6.89 27.49
N VAL A 62 -8.24 -6.76 28.80
CA VAL A 62 -7.69 -5.66 29.61
C VAL A 62 -6.16 -5.76 29.68
N LEU A 63 -5.61 -6.94 29.98
CA LEU A 63 -4.17 -7.19 30.02
C LEU A 63 -3.51 -6.95 28.65
N ALA A 64 -4.13 -7.40 27.56
CA ALA A 64 -3.66 -7.17 26.21
C ALA A 64 -3.68 -5.68 25.85
N ARG A 65 -4.72 -4.93 26.26
CA ARG A 65 -4.77 -3.46 26.10
C ARG A 65 -3.68 -2.76 26.92
N LEU A 66 -3.45 -3.17 28.17
CA LEU A 66 -2.39 -2.63 29.02
C LEU A 66 -1.00 -2.93 28.46
N TYR A 67 -0.78 -4.16 27.97
CA TYR A 67 0.45 -4.58 27.30
C TYR A 67 0.71 -3.73 26.06
N LYS A 68 -0.25 -3.66 25.12
CA LYS A 68 -0.15 -2.86 23.89
C LYS A 68 0.06 -1.37 24.19
N ARG A 69 -0.44 -0.87 25.33
CA ARG A 69 -0.33 0.55 25.72
C ARG A 69 0.98 0.90 26.41
N PHE A 70 1.46 0.09 27.36
CA PHE A 70 2.58 0.47 28.26
C PHE A 70 3.83 -0.38 28.12
N ILE A 71 3.70 -1.64 27.67
CA ILE A 71 4.80 -2.61 27.69
C ILE A 71 5.31 -2.94 26.27
N ARG A 72 4.47 -2.78 25.25
CA ARG A 72 4.88 -2.96 23.85
C ARG A 72 5.84 -1.86 23.42
N ARG A 73 6.97 -2.25 22.81
CA ARG A 73 7.95 -1.34 22.25
C ARG A 73 7.39 -0.62 21.02
N ILE A 74 7.86 0.59 20.78
CA ILE A 74 7.47 1.44 19.66
C ILE A 74 8.74 1.63 18.83
N PRO A 75 8.87 0.95 17.67
CA PRO A 75 10.13 0.92 16.92
C PRO A 75 10.36 2.19 16.11
N THR A 76 9.31 2.76 15.51
CA THR A 76 9.36 3.96 14.66
C THR A 76 8.21 4.91 15.01
N HIS A 77 8.24 6.13 14.47
CA HIS A 77 7.22 7.15 14.70
C HIS A 77 5.82 6.73 14.24
N GLU A 78 5.70 5.89 13.20
CA GLU A 78 4.45 5.37 12.64
C GLU A 78 3.56 4.68 13.68
N TYR A 79 4.18 3.94 14.61
CA TYR A 79 3.49 3.18 15.65
C TYR A 79 3.00 4.03 16.84
N LEU A 80 3.27 5.34 16.85
CA LEU A 80 2.71 6.28 17.82
C LEU A 80 1.23 6.53 17.52
N ARG A 81 0.37 6.50 18.54
CA ARG A 81 -1.07 6.80 18.37
C ARG A 81 -1.31 8.29 18.62
N PRO A 82 -2.39 8.89 18.08
CA PRO A 82 -2.76 10.27 18.41
C PRO A 82 -2.86 10.54 19.92
N THR A 83 -3.28 9.54 20.71
CA THR A 83 -3.36 9.64 22.18
C THR A 83 -2.02 9.64 22.91
N ASP A 84 -0.94 9.28 22.23
CA ASP A 84 0.41 9.21 22.79
C ASP A 84 1.09 10.58 22.88
N PHE A 85 0.63 11.54 22.07
CA PHE A 85 1.10 12.91 22.04
C PHE A 85 0.55 13.72 23.22
N ARG A 86 1.40 14.58 23.81
CA ARG A 86 1.17 15.49 24.95
C ARG A 86 0.79 14.84 26.29
N LYS A 87 0.17 13.66 26.30
CA LYS A 87 -0.43 13.06 27.51
C LYS A 87 0.52 12.25 28.38
N ARG A 88 1.67 11.80 27.87
CA ARG A 88 2.61 10.94 28.62
C ARG A 88 4.05 11.10 28.19
N THR A 89 4.96 10.68 29.07
CA THR A 89 6.40 10.57 28.76
C THR A 89 6.79 9.13 28.45
N PHE A 90 7.71 8.97 27.52
CA PHE A 90 8.33 7.71 27.12
C PHE A 90 9.74 7.62 27.67
N TYR A 91 10.16 6.41 28.05
CA TYR A 91 11.52 6.16 28.54
C TYR A 91 12.30 5.42 27.47
N GLY A 92 13.53 5.84 27.21
CA GLY A 92 14.34 5.29 26.12
C GLY A 92 15.81 5.62 26.23
N TYR A 93 16.59 5.00 25.37
CA TYR A 93 18.03 5.17 25.25
C TYR A 93 18.36 5.95 23.98
N VAL A 94 19.41 6.77 23.99
CA VAL A 94 19.82 7.56 22.82
C VAL A 94 21.06 6.94 22.18
N PRO A 95 20.90 6.14 21.11
CA PRO A 95 22.05 5.50 20.45
C PRO A 95 22.84 6.44 19.54
N SER A 96 22.27 7.52 19.03
CA SER A 96 22.95 8.45 18.12
C SER A 96 22.36 9.85 18.16
N VAL A 97 23.23 10.84 17.90
CA VAL A 97 22.91 12.27 17.81
C VAL A 97 23.52 12.79 16.50
N GLY A 98 22.64 13.20 15.58
CA GLY A 98 22.98 13.65 14.22
C GLY A 98 23.36 15.12 14.20
N ASP A 99 22.45 15.99 14.64
CA ASP A 99 22.65 17.45 14.69
C ASP A 99 22.45 18.03 16.10
N GLY A 100 22.65 19.34 16.25
CA GLY A 100 22.59 20.05 17.53
C GLY A 100 21.20 20.20 18.14
N ASP A 101 20.13 19.85 17.43
CA ASP A 101 18.73 19.93 17.91
C ASP A 101 17.95 18.60 17.80
N ASN A 102 18.60 17.51 17.38
CA ASN A 102 17.93 16.24 17.11
C ASN A 102 18.75 15.00 17.50
N PHE A 103 18.04 13.90 17.77
CA PHE A 103 18.65 12.62 18.11
C PHE A 103 17.72 11.42 17.85
N HIS A 104 18.30 10.23 17.75
CA HIS A 104 17.53 8.99 17.67
C HIS A 104 17.17 8.47 19.06
N PHE A 105 15.91 8.10 19.26
CA PHE A 105 15.39 7.60 20.52
C PHE A 105 14.98 6.12 20.40
N PHE A 106 15.63 5.26 21.17
CA PHE A 106 15.30 3.84 21.28
C PHE A 106 14.33 3.62 22.45
N HIS A 107 13.05 3.36 22.15
CA HIS A 107 12.03 3.18 23.18
C HIS A 107 12.27 1.93 24.04
N THR A 108 12.33 2.09 25.36
CA THR A 108 12.49 1.02 26.35
C THR A 108 11.26 0.95 27.28
N PRO A 109 10.17 0.29 26.84
CA PRO A 109 8.89 0.31 27.55
C PRO A 109 8.99 -0.32 28.94
N GLY A 110 8.34 0.30 29.92
CA GLY A 110 8.46 -0.07 31.34
C GLY A 110 9.80 0.26 32.00
N GLY A 111 10.78 0.77 31.22
CA GLY A 111 12.08 1.24 31.69
C GLY A 111 12.80 0.25 32.63
N ARG A 112 13.43 0.78 33.68
CA ARG A 112 14.18 -0.04 34.64
C ARG A 112 13.32 -1.11 35.30
N TRP A 113 12.03 -0.85 35.56
CA TRP A 113 11.13 -1.85 36.15
C TRP A 113 10.94 -3.08 35.24
N ALA A 114 10.96 -2.91 33.93
CA ALA A 114 10.87 -3.99 32.95
C ALA A 114 12.22 -4.64 32.61
N GLY A 115 13.28 -4.34 33.36
CA GLY A 115 14.62 -4.91 33.21
C GLY A 115 15.56 -4.14 32.26
N TRP A 116 15.13 -3.00 31.70
CA TRP A 116 15.98 -2.24 30.77
C TRP A 116 17.15 -1.58 31.51
N GLY A 117 18.37 -1.87 31.05
CA GLY A 117 19.62 -1.31 31.56
C GLY A 117 20.28 -2.08 32.73
N TRP A 118 19.74 -3.23 33.15
CA TRP A 118 20.37 -4.07 34.18
C TRP A 118 20.06 -5.58 34.07
N ARG A 119 19.05 -5.98 33.27
CA ARG A 119 18.78 -7.39 32.99
C ARG A 119 19.52 -7.80 31.73
N SER A 120 20.24 -8.92 31.79
CA SER A 120 20.92 -9.51 30.63
C SER A 120 19.96 -9.63 29.43
N GLY A 121 20.43 -9.20 28.25
CA GLY A 121 19.64 -9.11 27.01
C GLY A 121 18.72 -7.88 26.90
N LYS A 122 18.68 -6.98 27.89
CA LYS A 122 17.94 -5.70 27.84
C LYS A 122 18.83 -4.48 28.12
N GLU A 123 20.11 -4.61 27.86
CA GLU A 123 21.11 -3.56 27.99
C GLU A 123 21.38 -2.99 26.60
N VAL A 124 20.64 -1.95 26.21
CA VAL A 124 20.74 -1.34 24.87
C VAL A 124 22.15 -0.85 24.55
N GLN A 125 22.92 -0.48 25.58
CA GLN A 125 24.34 -0.10 25.50
C GLN A 125 25.24 -1.21 24.97
N ASN A 126 24.86 -2.48 25.16
CA ASN A 126 25.60 -3.65 24.67
C ASN A 126 25.13 -4.11 23.29
N PHE A 127 24.14 -3.45 22.69
CA PHE A 127 23.62 -3.83 21.38
C PHE A 127 24.53 -3.29 20.29
N SER A 128 24.73 -4.09 19.24
CA SER A 128 25.42 -3.63 18.04
C SER A 128 24.60 -2.56 17.30
N LYS A 129 25.27 -1.73 16.51
CA LYS A 129 24.60 -0.75 15.64
C LYS A 129 23.57 -1.41 14.70
N VAL A 130 23.86 -2.64 14.24
CA VAL A 130 22.95 -3.43 13.40
C VAL A 130 21.68 -3.81 14.16
N GLN A 131 21.81 -4.32 15.39
CA GLN A 131 20.67 -4.68 16.24
C GLN A 131 19.77 -3.48 16.55
N ILE A 132 20.37 -2.32 16.81
CA ILE A 132 19.63 -1.07 17.05
C ILE A 132 18.89 -0.65 15.77
N ARG A 133 19.52 -0.76 14.60
CA ARG A 133 18.92 -0.42 13.30
C ARG A 133 17.75 -1.34 12.96
N GLU A 134 17.93 -2.65 13.10
CA GLU A 134 16.88 -3.66 12.84
C GLU A 134 15.69 -3.51 13.79
N ALA A 135 15.96 -3.20 15.06
CA ALA A 135 14.90 -2.93 16.01
C ALA A 135 14.19 -1.59 15.72
N GLY A 136 14.84 -0.62 15.07
CA GLY A 136 14.29 0.69 14.75
C GLY A 136 14.47 1.73 15.86
N THR A 137 14.43 3.02 15.50
CA THR A 137 14.47 4.14 16.45
C THR A 137 13.48 5.22 16.02
N ILE A 138 13.09 6.08 16.96
CA ILE A 138 12.25 7.24 16.71
C ILE A 138 13.15 8.46 16.55
N HIS A 139 13.13 9.12 15.39
CA HIS A 139 13.89 10.34 15.18
C HIS A 139 13.19 11.50 15.89
N LEU A 140 13.83 12.06 16.93
CA LEU A 140 13.28 13.15 17.75
C LEU A 140 13.95 14.48 17.41
N ARG A 141 13.14 15.53 17.19
CA ARG A 141 13.56 16.93 17.15
C ARG A 141 13.11 17.65 18.43
N LEU A 142 14.01 18.40 19.05
CA LEU A 142 13.72 19.19 20.23
C LEU A 142 12.80 20.37 19.89
N ALA A 143 11.71 20.54 20.63
CA ALA A 143 10.63 21.46 20.26
C ALA A 143 10.94 22.95 20.45
N ALA A 144 11.71 23.29 21.49
CA ALA A 144 11.86 24.66 21.98
C ALA A 144 13.11 25.38 21.44
N ILE A 145 14.02 24.66 20.78
CA ILE A 145 15.34 25.18 20.43
C ILE A 145 15.64 24.99 18.94
N ASP A 146 16.43 25.91 18.38
CA ASP A 146 17.04 25.78 17.05
C ASP A 146 18.55 25.95 17.25
N ALA A 147 19.33 24.90 16.95
CA ALA A 147 20.78 24.92 17.08
C ALA A 147 21.44 25.42 15.79
N PRO A 148 22.68 25.92 15.83
CA PRO A 148 23.42 26.26 14.63
C PRO A 148 23.59 25.05 13.70
N GLU A 149 23.38 25.26 12.40
CA GLU A 149 23.38 24.20 11.39
C GLU A 149 24.82 23.76 11.05
N MET A 150 25.08 22.44 11.12
CA MET A 150 26.34 21.86 10.69
C MET A 150 26.55 22.02 9.18
N SER A 151 27.80 21.90 8.71
CA SER A 151 28.04 21.78 7.27
C SER A 151 27.37 20.52 6.73
N HIS A 152 26.24 20.71 6.06
CA HIS A 152 25.50 19.65 5.41
C HIS A 152 25.14 20.10 4.00
N PHE A 153 25.38 19.23 3.01
CA PHE A 153 24.96 19.44 1.61
C PHE A 153 25.57 20.69 0.93
N GLY A 154 26.87 20.95 1.11
CA GLY A 154 27.59 22.01 0.40
C GLY A 154 27.27 23.43 0.86
N LYS A 155 26.46 23.59 1.91
CA LYS A 155 26.26 24.87 2.59
C LYS A 155 27.42 25.09 3.60
N PRO A 156 27.93 26.32 3.73
CA PRO A 156 28.99 26.62 4.69
C PRO A 156 28.51 26.35 6.11
N GLU A 157 29.39 25.83 6.97
CA GLU A 157 29.08 25.61 8.39
C GLU A 157 28.69 26.92 9.09
N GLN A 158 27.67 26.86 9.94
CA GLN A 158 27.34 27.99 10.80
C GLN A 158 28.31 28.05 12.00
N PRO A 159 28.79 29.23 12.40
CA PRO A 159 29.60 29.37 13.61
C PRO A 159 28.91 28.73 14.82
N PHE A 160 29.69 28.03 15.66
CA PHE A 160 29.23 27.29 16.85
C PHE A 160 28.43 25.99 16.60
N ALA A 161 28.28 25.54 15.35
CA ALA A 161 27.59 24.28 15.06
C ALA A 161 28.28 23.02 15.65
N PRO A 162 29.62 22.85 15.56
CA PRO A 162 30.32 21.73 16.21
C PRO A 162 30.17 21.73 17.73
N GLU A 163 30.26 22.91 18.35
CA GLU A 163 30.14 23.10 19.79
C GLU A 163 28.73 22.77 20.28
N ALA A 164 27.70 23.16 19.52
CA ALA A 164 26.32 22.82 19.81
C ALA A 164 26.05 21.31 19.71
N LEU A 165 26.57 20.66 18.66
CA LEU A 165 26.48 19.21 18.50
C LEU A 165 27.22 18.47 19.63
N ALA A 166 28.40 18.94 20.02
CA ALA A 166 29.16 18.38 21.13
C ALA A 166 28.40 18.52 22.46
N ALA A 167 27.80 19.68 22.72
CA ALA A 167 27.00 19.92 23.92
C ALA A 167 25.78 19.00 23.99
N LEU A 168 25.04 18.82 22.89
CA LEU A 168 23.91 17.90 22.88
C LEU A 168 24.37 16.44 23.07
N ARG A 169 25.45 16.02 22.40
CA ARG A 169 26.04 14.69 22.60
C ARG A 169 26.41 14.44 24.06
N GLU A 170 27.06 15.39 24.71
CA GLU A 170 27.40 15.26 26.13
C GLU A 170 26.14 15.12 27.00
N LEU A 171 25.03 15.78 26.65
CA LEU A 171 23.80 15.71 27.43
C LEU A 171 23.06 14.39 27.27
N VAL A 172 22.91 13.88 26.04
CA VAL A 172 21.98 12.79 25.75
C VAL A 172 22.60 11.53 25.15
N LEU A 173 23.75 11.60 24.47
CA LEU A 173 24.34 10.45 23.80
C LEU A 173 24.65 9.34 24.80
N GLU A 174 24.31 8.11 24.45
CA GLU A 174 24.51 6.91 25.28
C GLU A 174 23.87 6.98 26.67
N LYS A 175 22.83 7.81 26.82
CA LYS A 175 22.09 7.97 28.07
C LYS A 175 20.63 7.60 27.91
N TYR A 176 20.03 7.24 29.03
CA TYR A 176 18.59 7.07 29.13
C TYR A 176 17.91 8.42 29.35
N VAL A 177 16.90 8.70 28.54
CA VAL A 177 16.14 9.95 28.54
C VAL A 177 14.64 9.66 28.68
N ARG A 178 13.93 10.64 29.25
CA ARG A 178 12.46 10.69 29.17
C ARG A 178 12.06 11.70 28.11
N VAL A 179 11.16 11.32 27.22
CA VAL A 179 10.70 12.16 26.12
C VAL A 179 9.19 12.32 26.18
N GLN A 180 8.69 13.54 26.03
CA GLN A 180 7.28 13.81 25.77
C GLN A 180 7.15 14.18 24.30
N PHE A 181 6.45 13.33 23.53
CA PHE A 181 6.14 13.62 22.14
C PHE A 181 4.99 14.63 22.09
N LEU A 182 5.15 15.69 21.31
CA LEU A 182 4.17 16.77 21.19
C LEU A 182 3.39 16.67 19.87
N ARG A 183 4.11 16.50 18.75
CA ARG A 183 3.51 16.32 17.43
C ARG A 183 4.43 15.54 16.49
N ARG A 184 3.87 15.09 15.37
CA ARG A 184 4.66 14.63 14.22
C ARG A 184 5.04 15.83 13.36
N ASP A 185 6.23 15.75 12.77
CA ASP A 185 6.73 16.69 11.78
C ASP A 185 6.57 16.10 10.37
N GLN A 186 6.64 16.94 9.34
CA GLN A 186 6.54 16.55 7.93
C GLN A 186 7.72 15.72 7.41
N TYR A 187 8.83 15.67 8.16
CA TYR A 187 10.06 14.95 7.79
C TYR A 187 10.21 13.59 8.49
N ASP A 188 9.09 12.90 8.80
CA ASP A 188 9.10 11.63 9.55
C ASP A 188 9.77 11.70 10.93
N ARG A 189 9.90 12.93 11.48
CA ARG A 189 10.41 13.19 12.83
C ARG A 189 9.27 13.38 13.80
N VAL A 190 9.57 13.18 15.08
CA VAL A 190 8.68 13.55 16.17
C VAL A 190 9.25 14.77 16.87
N VAL A 191 8.42 15.81 17.04
CA VAL A 191 8.79 16.99 17.82
C VAL A 191 8.44 16.73 19.29
N GLY A 192 9.38 16.97 20.20
CA GLY A 192 9.15 16.71 21.61
C GLY A 192 10.13 17.38 22.57
N LEU A 193 9.83 17.24 23.86
CA LEU A 193 10.67 17.67 24.98
C LEU A 193 11.41 16.47 25.56
N ALA A 194 12.64 16.69 26.02
CA ALA A 194 13.49 15.63 26.56
C ALA A 194 14.10 16.01 27.91
N TRP A 195 14.14 15.04 28.83
CA TRP A 195 14.75 15.16 30.15
C TRP A 195 15.72 14.03 30.44
N VAL A 196 16.85 14.38 31.04
CA VAL A 196 17.86 13.46 31.56
C VAL A 196 17.76 13.44 33.08
N TYR A 197 17.87 12.27 33.71
CA TYR A 197 17.85 12.14 35.17
C TYR A 197 19.26 11.89 35.69
N LYS A 198 19.90 12.90 36.27
CA LYS A 198 21.19 12.73 36.95
C LYS A 198 20.97 12.06 38.30
N TRP A 199 21.79 11.06 38.62
CA TRP A 199 21.70 10.27 39.85
C TRP A 199 20.35 9.58 40.09
N GLY A 200 19.47 9.52 39.08
CA GLY A 200 18.14 8.91 39.18
C GLY A 200 17.01 9.81 39.68
N PHE A 201 17.30 11.02 40.18
CA PHE A 201 16.28 11.91 40.76
C PHE A 201 16.37 13.37 40.31
N TRP A 202 17.54 13.86 39.89
CA TRP A 202 17.67 15.23 39.38
C TRP A 202 17.23 15.33 37.92
N LYS A 203 15.99 15.75 37.71
CA LYS A 203 15.42 16.00 36.36
C LYS A 203 16.10 17.23 35.75
N THR A 204 16.81 17.03 34.64
CA THR A 204 17.46 18.07 33.85
C THR A 204 16.79 18.17 32.49
N ASP A 205 16.28 19.36 32.14
CA ASP A 205 15.66 19.64 30.84
C ASP A 205 16.73 19.92 29.79
N VAL A 206 16.71 19.16 28.69
CA VAL A 206 17.74 19.24 27.65
C VAL A 206 17.69 20.58 26.93
N CYS A 207 16.48 21.06 26.57
CA CYS A 207 16.30 22.34 25.88
C CYS A 207 16.79 23.51 26.75
N MET A 208 16.48 23.46 28.04
CA MET A 208 16.86 24.51 29.00
C MET A 208 18.37 24.62 29.16
N VAL A 209 19.08 23.48 29.16
CA VAL A 209 20.54 23.49 29.26
C VAL A 209 21.16 24.09 28.00
N MET A 210 20.70 23.68 26.82
CA MET A 210 21.19 24.19 25.52
C MET A 210 21.02 25.71 25.39
N LEU A 211 19.90 26.26 25.89
CA LEU A 211 19.67 27.71 25.92
C LEU A 211 20.59 28.42 26.92
N LYS A 212 20.73 27.89 28.14
CA LYS A 212 21.59 28.50 29.19
C LYS A 212 23.06 28.54 28.82
N THR A 213 23.53 27.57 28.04
CA THR A 213 24.91 27.50 27.54
C THR A 213 25.13 28.29 26.25
N GLY A 214 24.06 28.83 25.64
CA GLY A 214 24.13 29.56 24.38
C GLY A 214 24.46 28.68 23.17
N MET A 215 24.13 27.39 23.24
CA MET A 215 24.38 26.41 22.17
C MET A 215 23.18 26.23 21.23
N ALA A 216 22.05 26.87 21.56
CA ALA A 216 20.89 26.97 20.71
C ALA A 216 20.13 28.27 21.02
N GLY A 217 19.34 28.74 20.06
CA GLY A 217 18.41 29.85 20.23
C GLY A 217 16.99 29.34 20.45
N MET A 218 16.09 30.21 20.90
CA MET A 218 14.66 29.87 20.91
C MET A 218 14.13 29.75 19.49
N TYR A 219 13.31 28.74 19.25
CA TYR A 219 12.64 28.59 17.96
C TYR A 219 11.49 29.61 17.82
N GLU A 220 11.52 30.45 16.79
CA GLU A 220 10.53 31.52 16.53
C GLU A 220 9.75 31.31 15.21
N GLY A 221 9.57 30.06 14.77
CA GLY A 221 8.89 29.75 13.50
C GLY A 221 7.38 30.02 13.50
N SER A 222 6.77 29.98 12.31
CA SER A 222 5.34 30.27 12.03
C SER A 222 4.34 29.33 12.73
N TYR A 223 4.82 28.20 13.26
CA TYR A 223 4.00 27.25 14.00
C TYR A 223 3.92 27.63 15.48
N LYS A 224 2.74 27.47 16.09
CA LYS A 224 2.56 27.66 17.54
C LYS A 224 3.55 26.76 18.30
N VAL A 225 4.60 27.37 18.86
CA VAL A 225 5.66 26.63 19.54
C VAL A 225 5.11 26.09 20.86
N GLU A 226 5.29 24.78 21.07
CA GLU A 226 4.78 24.09 22.26
C GLU A 226 5.92 23.98 23.29
N TRP A 227 5.97 24.95 24.21
CA TRP A 227 6.99 25.08 25.26
C TRP A 227 6.77 24.17 26.48
N GLY A 228 5.84 23.21 26.39
CA GLY A 228 5.28 22.58 27.58
C GLY A 228 4.58 23.61 28.46
N ASP A 229 4.87 23.60 29.76
CA ASP A 229 4.23 24.46 30.77
C ASP A 229 5.09 25.70 31.18
N ASP A 230 6.29 25.90 30.62
CA ASP A 230 7.27 26.90 31.11
C ASP A 230 7.92 27.75 29.99
N GLU A 231 7.09 28.45 29.22
CA GLU A 231 7.55 29.37 28.16
C GLU A 231 8.40 30.53 28.70
N GLU A 232 7.98 31.12 29.83
CA GLU A 232 8.66 32.27 30.45
C GLU A 232 10.08 31.89 30.92
N GLY A 233 10.26 30.67 31.46
CA GLY A 233 11.57 30.14 31.83
C GLY A 233 12.52 29.99 30.64
N TYR A 234 12.03 29.51 29.50
CA TYR A 234 12.85 29.40 28.28
C TYR A 234 13.28 30.77 27.74
N ARG A 235 12.36 31.75 27.70
CA ARG A 235 12.68 33.15 27.31
C ARG A 235 13.69 33.79 28.25
N ALA A 236 13.52 33.61 29.56
CA ALA A 236 14.44 34.14 30.55
C ALA A 236 15.84 33.50 30.44
N ALA A 237 15.92 32.20 30.15
CA ALA A 237 17.19 31.51 29.95
C ALA A 237 17.95 32.02 28.73
N GLU A 238 17.27 32.20 27.59
CA GLU A 238 17.88 32.74 26.38
C GLU A 238 18.33 34.19 26.59
N LYS A 239 17.49 35.04 27.18
CA LYS A 239 17.83 36.43 27.50
C LYS A 239 19.09 36.52 28.36
N LYS A 240 19.18 35.68 29.39
CA LYS A 240 20.34 35.62 30.29
C LYS A 240 21.61 35.10 29.59
N ALA A 241 21.47 34.18 28.62
CA ALA A 241 22.59 33.70 27.81
C ALA A 241 23.10 34.81 26.86
N LYS A 242 22.19 35.57 26.25
CA LYS A 242 22.50 36.76 25.42
C LYS A 242 23.22 37.84 26.25
N GLU A 243 22.70 38.17 27.44
CA GLU A 243 23.31 39.17 28.35
C GLU A 243 24.71 38.77 28.82
N ARG A 244 24.97 37.47 29.02
CA ARG A 244 26.27 36.95 29.46
C ARG A 244 27.25 36.72 28.33
N GLY A 245 26.80 36.82 27.07
CA GLY A 245 27.60 36.53 25.89
C GLY A 245 28.22 35.13 25.93
N VAL A 246 27.41 34.09 26.19
CA VAL A 246 27.87 32.69 26.23
C VAL A 246 27.55 31.95 24.93
N GLY A 247 28.40 31.00 24.53
CA GLY A 247 28.21 30.21 23.31
C GLY A 247 28.15 31.10 22.07
N MET A 248 27.12 30.90 21.24
CA MET A 248 26.92 31.65 20.00
C MET A 248 26.62 33.15 20.20
N TRP A 249 26.42 33.59 21.44
CA TRP A 249 26.19 35.00 21.80
C TRP A 249 27.46 35.78 22.15
N GLN A 250 28.64 35.18 22.02
CA GLN A 250 29.92 35.84 22.31
C GLN A 250 30.20 37.00 21.33
N ALA A 251 30.62 38.16 21.88
CA ALA A 251 31.12 39.28 21.08
C ALA A 251 32.60 39.07 20.71
N PRO A 252 33.08 39.61 19.57
CA PRO A 252 34.48 39.46 19.13
C PRO A 252 35.48 40.02 20.14
N GLY A 253 36.58 39.29 20.37
CA GLY A 253 37.66 39.68 21.26
C GLY A 253 38.40 40.94 20.80
N LEU A 254 39.06 41.64 21.74
CA LEU A 254 39.84 42.86 21.44
C LEU A 254 41.01 42.58 20.47
N VAL A 255 41.63 41.40 20.59
CA VAL A 255 42.76 40.96 19.75
C VAL A 255 42.30 40.63 18.32
N GLU A 256 41.13 40.02 18.15
CA GLU A 256 40.54 39.71 16.84
C GLU A 256 40.17 40.99 16.07
N ARG A 257 39.65 42.00 16.80
CA ARG A 257 39.39 43.34 16.25
C ARG A 257 40.66 44.08 15.85
N MET A 258 41.79 43.88 16.54
CA MET A 258 43.09 44.49 16.19
C MET A 258 43.78 43.81 15.01
N LEU A 259 43.53 42.52 14.77
CA LEU A 259 44.11 41.75 13.66
C LEU A 259 43.35 41.90 12.33
N GLY A 260 42.33 42.77 12.26
CA GLY A 260 41.53 42.96 11.05
C GLY A 260 40.70 41.75 10.65
N VAL A 261 40.50 40.79 11.57
CA VAL A 261 39.58 39.67 11.36
C VAL A 261 38.18 40.26 11.49
N GLU A 262 37.47 40.35 10.36
CA GLU A 262 36.06 40.71 10.36
C GLU A 262 35.34 39.79 11.34
N ALA A 263 34.57 40.39 12.25
CA ALA A 263 33.80 39.66 13.26
C ALA A 263 33.08 38.49 12.59
N LYS A 264 33.24 37.24 13.08
CA LYS A 264 32.34 36.15 12.69
C LYS A 264 30.93 36.68 12.92
N SER A 265 30.24 37.03 11.84
CA SER A 265 28.96 37.71 11.93
C SER A 265 28.03 36.80 12.71
N LEU A 266 27.42 37.34 13.76
CA LEU A 266 26.44 36.63 14.57
C LEU A 266 25.24 36.36 13.68
N GLU A 267 25.29 35.25 12.94
CA GLU A 267 24.24 34.80 12.03
C GLU A 267 23.36 33.84 12.82
N THR A 268 22.09 34.21 13.00
CA THR A 268 21.11 33.32 13.61
C THR A 268 20.75 32.17 12.66
N PRO A 269 20.31 30.99 13.14
CA PRO A 269 19.90 29.88 12.29
C PRO A 269 18.85 30.27 11.23
N ARG A 270 17.99 31.26 11.52
CA ARG A 270 16.99 31.80 10.59
C ARG A 270 17.62 32.64 9.46
N GLU A 271 18.57 33.51 9.78
CA GLU A 271 19.29 34.31 8.79
C GLU A 271 20.09 33.41 7.84
N TYR A 272 20.72 32.37 8.39
CA TYR A 272 21.40 31.33 7.61
C TYR A 272 20.45 30.59 6.64
N LYS A 273 19.26 30.19 7.12
CA LYS A 273 18.24 29.54 6.29
C LYS A 273 17.74 30.46 5.17
N THR A 274 17.62 31.76 5.44
CA THR A 274 17.23 32.78 4.46
C THR A 274 18.30 32.98 3.39
N ARG A 275 19.58 33.04 3.78
CA ARG A 275 20.72 33.19 2.86
C ARG A 275 20.96 31.98 1.97
N THR A 276 20.76 30.77 2.49
CA THR A 276 21.04 29.52 1.77
C THR A 276 19.85 28.95 0.98
N ALA A 277 18.68 29.59 1.04
CA ALA A 277 17.46 29.15 0.35
C ALA A 277 17.58 29.16 -1.19
N GLY A 278 18.47 29.98 -1.76
CA GLY A 278 18.68 30.09 -3.21
C GLY A 278 19.79 29.23 -3.81
N MET A 279 20.43 28.35 -3.02
CA MET A 279 21.64 27.60 -3.44
C MET A 279 21.39 26.11 -3.77
N GLY A 280 20.15 25.64 -3.71
CA GLY A 280 19.78 24.26 -4.05
C GLY A 280 19.46 24.11 -5.54
N VAL A 281 20.02 23.08 -6.19
CA VAL A 281 19.56 22.61 -7.50
C VAL A 281 18.44 21.61 -7.23
N GLY A 282 17.19 22.03 -7.42
CA GLY A 282 16.00 21.19 -7.29
C GLY A 282 14.84 21.80 -8.06
N GLY A 283 14.02 20.95 -8.70
CA GLY A 283 12.84 21.37 -9.46
C GLY A 283 11.77 21.92 -8.52
N LYS A 284 11.21 23.09 -8.87
CA LYS A 284 10.10 23.73 -8.16
C LYS A 284 8.91 23.84 -9.10
N GLU A 285 7.73 23.44 -8.64
CA GLU A 285 6.48 23.73 -9.33
C GLU A 285 6.18 25.24 -9.24
N LEU A 286 5.89 25.88 -10.38
CA LEU A 286 5.61 27.33 -10.42
C LEU A 286 4.28 27.66 -9.73
N ARG A 287 4.20 28.82 -9.08
CA ARG A 287 2.96 29.31 -8.46
C ARG A 287 1.89 29.54 -9.53
N SER A 288 0.62 29.32 -9.21
CA SER A 288 -0.51 29.75 -10.06
C SER A 288 -0.52 31.29 -10.14
N GLY A 289 0.24 31.85 -11.08
CA GLY A 289 0.45 33.29 -11.25
C GLY A 289 1.86 33.69 -11.73
N GLU A 290 2.85 32.78 -11.66
CA GLU A 290 4.18 33.00 -12.25
C GLU A 290 4.20 32.43 -13.68
N ILE A 291 3.90 33.27 -14.66
CA ILE A 291 3.90 32.89 -16.09
C ILE A 291 5.33 33.03 -16.62
N MET A 292 5.97 31.91 -16.94
CA MET A 292 7.15 31.91 -17.80
C MET A 292 6.70 32.17 -19.24
N HIS A 293 7.45 32.95 -20.01
CA HIS A 293 7.19 33.12 -21.43
C HIS A 293 8.19 32.28 -22.22
N ASP A 294 7.75 31.62 -23.28
CA ASP A 294 8.64 30.89 -24.18
C ASP A 294 9.57 31.86 -24.95
N ASN A 295 10.47 31.34 -25.79
CA ASN A 295 11.38 32.16 -26.61
C ASN A 295 10.65 33.08 -27.61
N TRP A 296 9.32 32.98 -27.73
CA TRP A 296 8.44 33.77 -28.57
C TRP A 296 7.56 34.74 -27.78
N GLY A 297 7.66 34.75 -26.45
CA GLY A 297 6.90 35.66 -25.57
C GLY A 297 5.54 35.11 -25.13
N GLU A 298 5.24 33.83 -25.37
CA GLU A 298 3.93 33.23 -25.03
C GLU A 298 3.92 32.59 -23.63
N PRO A 299 2.85 32.74 -22.84
CA PRO A 299 2.67 32.10 -21.54
C PRO A 299 2.87 30.57 -21.58
N MET A 300 3.95 30.08 -20.98
CA MET A 300 4.17 28.67 -20.72
C MET A 300 3.25 28.22 -19.58
N LEU A 301 2.28 27.37 -19.92
CA LEU A 301 1.43 26.69 -18.94
C LEU A 301 2.25 25.67 -18.14
N ALA A 302 1.97 25.54 -16.85
CA ALA A 302 2.55 24.47 -16.03
C ALA A 302 2.29 23.10 -16.69
N PRO A 303 3.29 22.21 -16.79
CA PRO A 303 3.10 20.90 -17.40
C PRO A 303 1.97 20.13 -16.71
N LYS A 304 1.14 19.42 -17.49
CA LYS A 304 0.10 18.55 -16.92
C LYS A 304 0.72 17.56 -15.92
N ASN A 305 0.04 17.35 -14.78
CA ASN A 305 0.38 16.36 -13.77
C ASN A 305 1.74 16.56 -13.06
N SER A 306 2.18 17.81 -12.91
CA SER A 306 3.41 18.21 -12.19
C SER A 306 3.54 17.61 -10.78
N LYS A 307 2.49 17.69 -9.96
CA LYS A 307 2.51 17.13 -8.59
C LYS A 307 2.69 15.59 -8.56
N PRO A 308 1.86 14.79 -9.27
CA PRO A 308 2.07 13.35 -9.41
C PRO A 308 3.47 12.94 -9.91
N ARG A 309 4.05 13.71 -10.84
CA ARG A 309 5.41 13.49 -11.38
C ARG A 309 6.49 13.64 -10.32
N LEU A 310 6.47 14.74 -9.55
CA LEU A 310 7.43 14.97 -8.48
C LEU A 310 7.29 13.96 -7.33
N GLN A 311 6.06 13.55 -7.02
CA GLN A 311 5.81 12.49 -6.05
C GLN A 311 6.40 11.15 -6.54
N ASN A 312 6.21 10.83 -7.81
CA ASN A 312 6.76 9.62 -8.41
C ASN A 312 8.30 9.62 -8.39
N GLU A 313 8.94 10.75 -8.71
CA GLU A 313 10.40 10.87 -8.61
C GLU A 313 10.89 10.60 -7.18
N PHE A 314 10.27 11.20 -6.17
CA PHE A 314 10.64 11.00 -4.77
C PHE A 314 10.56 9.52 -4.36
N LEU A 315 9.47 8.84 -4.73
CA LEU A 315 9.27 7.42 -4.45
C LEU A 315 10.30 6.56 -5.19
N MET A 316 10.59 6.89 -6.46
CA MET A 316 11.55 6.17 -7.28
C MET A 316 12.97 6.28 -6.71
N LEU A 317 13.41 7.47 -6.33
CA LEU A 317 14.73 7.69 -5.73
C LEU A 317 14.89 6.87 -4.45
N LYS A 318 13.88 6.87 -3.57
CA LYS A 318 13.89 6.04 -2.34
C LYS A 318 13.98 4.54 -2.67
N TYR A 319 13.22 4.09 -3.66
CA TYR A 319 13.20 2.70 -4.09
C TYR A 319 14.56 2.27 -4.67
N LEU A 320 15.11 3.04 -5.61
CA LEU A 320 16.39 2.74 -6.26
C LEU A 320 17.55 2.72 -5.26
N GLN A 321 17.58 3.64 -4.29
CA GLN A 321 18.60 3.63 -3.24
C GLN A 321 18.54 2.41 -2.33
N LYS A 322 17.34 1.89 -2.07
CA LYS A 322 17.14 0.74 -1.19
C LYS A 322 17.44 -0.58 -1.90
N HIS A 323 17.13 -0.66 -3.20
CA HIS A 323 17.10 -1.92 -3.94
C HIS A 323 18.23 -2.04 -4.99
N THR A 324 18.90 -0.96 -5.37
CA THR A 324 19.91 -0.99 -6.43
C THR A 324 21.20 -0.29 -6.02
N ASN A 325 22.26 -0.50 -6.80
CA ASN A 325 23.50 0.28 -6.72
C ASN A 325 23.57 1.34 -7.83
N ILE A 326 22.43 1.71 -8.43
CA ILE A 326 22.38 2.72 -9.48
C ILE A 326 22.68 4.08 -8.83
N PRO A 327 23.61 4.87 -9.39
CA PRO A 327 23.97 6.16 -8.83
C PRO A 327 22.80 7.14 -9.03
N VAL A 328 22.06 7.42 -7.97
CA VAL A 328 20.95 8.39 -7.96
C VAL A 328 21.12 9.40 -6.83
N PRO A 329 20.64 10.65 -7.00
CA PRO A 329 20.59 11.63 -5.92
C PRO A 329 19.82 11.09 -4.71
N CYS A 330 20.29 11.43 -3.51
CA CYS A 330 19.58 11.09 -2.29
C CYS A 330 18.35 11.99 -2.12
N PRO A 331 17.12 11.45 -2.07
CA PRO A 331 15.94 12.26 -1.82
C PRO A 331 15.98 12.77 -0.38
N ILE A 332 15.98 14.09 -0.19
CA ILE A 332 16.06 14.75 1.12
C ILE A 332 14.65 14.99 1.67
N SER A 333 13.79 15.61 0.88
CA SER A 333 12.41 15.91 1.28
C SER A 333 11.48 16.11 0.09
N TYR A 334 10.20 15.81 0.31
CA TYR A 334 9.09 16.14 -0.57
C TYR A 334 8.04 16.87 0.27
N THR A 335 7.71 18.12 -0.06
CA THR A 335 6.82 18.97 0.74
C THR A 335 5.89 19.80 -0.14
N GLU A 336 4.71 20.11 0.36
CA GLU A 336 3.79 21.08 -0.27
C GLU A 336 3.86 22.41 0.49
N GLU A 337 4.17 23.50 -0.24
CA GLU A 337 4.23 24.86 0.30
C GLU A 337 2.84 25.54 0.26
N GLU A 338 2.67 26.62 1.03
CA GLU A 338 1.48 27.48 0.98
C GLU A 338 1.21 27.95 -0.46
N GLY A 339 0.01 27.65 -0.97
CA GLY A 339 -0.36 27.91 -2.37
C GLY A 339 -0.40 26.66 -3.27
N GLY A 340 -0.16 25.47 -2.72
CA GLY A 340 -0.29 24.20 -3.46
C GLY A 340 0.92 23.85 -4.34
N VAL A 341 2.07 24.48 -4.08
CA VAL A 341 3.32 24.23 -4.81
C VAL A 341 4.03 23.02 -4.23
N THR A 342 4.32 22.04 -5.06
CA THR A 342 5.07 20.84 -4.68
C THR A 342 6.58 21.07 -4.83
N VAL A 343 7.35 20.74 -3.80
CA VAL A 343 8.81 20.90 -3.78
C VAL A 343 9.48 19.57 -3.44
N LEU A 344 10.31 19.09 -4.38
CA LEU A 344 11.22 17.96 -4.18
C LEU A 344 12.64 18.48 -3.99
N THR A 345 13.26 18.13 -2.86
CA THR A 345 14.66 18.43 -2.57
C THR A 345 15.48 17.15 -2.61
N VAL A 346 16.54 17.14 -3.41
CA VAL A 346 17.47 16.02 -3.55
C VAL A 346 18.90 16.45 -3.24
N ALA A 347 19.76 15.50 -2.88
CA ALA A 347 21.17 15.75 -2.62
C ALA A 347 21.86 16.20 -3.90
N LYS A 348 22.72 17.22 -3.76
CA LYS A 348 23.50 17.75 -4.88
C LYS A 348 24.42 16.67 -5.44
N VAL A 349 24.42 16.51 -6.75
CA VAL A 349 25.42 15.69 -7.47
C VAL A 349 26.83 16.24 -7.20
N PRO A 350 27.86 15.40 -7.02
CA PRO A 350 29.23 15.86 -6.76
C PRO A 350 29.71 16.90 -7.78
N ASN A 351 30.42 17.93 -7.31
CA ASN A 351 30.95 18.99 -8.19
C ASN A 351 31.97 18.48 -9.23
N THR A 352 32.50 17.25 -9.05
CA THR A 352 33.36 16.60 -10.03
C THR A 352 32.60 16.07 -11.24
N ALA A 353 31.27 15.96 -11.16
CA ALA A 353 30.44 15.44 -12.22
C ALA A 353 29.83 16.56 -13.09
N CYS A 354 29.60 16.25 -14.36
CA CYS A 354 29.00 17.18 -15.32
C CYS A 354 28.17 16.47 -16.38
N SER A 355 27.26 17.21 -17.03
CA SER A 355 26.56 16.75 -18.24
C SER A 355 27.52 16.66 -19.42
N LEU A 356 27.22 15.79 -20.39
CA LEU A 356 28.02 15.57 -21.60
C LEU A 356 28.25 16.86 -22.41
N SER A 357 27.29 17.80 -22.37
CA SER A 357 27.41 19.12 -23.02
C SER A 357 28.62 19.93 -22.53
N GLN A 358 29.09 19.68 -21.31
CA GLN A 358 30.23 20.38 -20.70
C GLN A 358 31.59 19.76 -21.01
N TYR A 359 31.64 18.67 -21.78
CA TYR A 359 32.88 18.10 -22.32
C TYR A 359 33.31 18.84 -23.59
N ARG A 360 34.62 18.87 -23.85
CA ARG A 360 35.19 19.36 -25.12
C ARG A 360 34.74 18.46 -26.26
N GLU A 361 34.42 19.04 -27.42
CA GLU A 361 33.92 18.30 -28.58
C GLU A 361 34.78 17.08 -28.95
N ALA A 362 36.10 17.23 -28.92
CA ALA A 362 37.04 16.15 -29.23
C ALA A 362 36.98 14.94 -28.26
N ASP A 363 36.48 15.14 -27.03
CA ASP A 363 36.42 14.10 -25.99
C ASP A 363 35.00 13.49 -25.86
N ARG A 364 33.97 14.11 -26.47
CA ARG A 364 32.55 13.74 -26.29
C ARG A 364 32.23 12.33 -26.78
N ASP A 365 32.70 11.95 -27.97
CA ASP A 365 32.40 10.64 -28.57
C ASP A 365 32.95 9.49 -27.74
N LEU A 366 34.19 9.63 -27.24
CA LEU A 366 34.82 8.63 -26.38
C LEU A 366 34.08 8.47 -25.06
N VAL A 367 33.66 9.59 -24.46
CA VAL A 367 32.90 9.58 -23.19
C VAL A 367 31.52 8.98 -23.40
N LEU A 368 30.84 9.32 -24.50
CA LEU A 368 29.54 8.77 -24.85
C LEU A 368 29.60 7.25 -25.04
N GLN A 369 30.65 6.72 -25.68
CA GLN A 369 30.86 5.28 -25.81
C GLN A 369 31.01 4.59 -24.44
N LYS A 370 31.71 5.21 -23.49
CA LYS A 370 31.85 4.67 -22.12
C LYS A 370 30.52 4.68 -21.37
N VAL A 371 29.77 5.77 -21.48
CA VAL A 371 28.43 5.91 -20.89
C VAL A 371 27.48 4.86 -21.47
N ASP A 372 27.47 4.68 -22.79
CA ASP A 372 26.63 3.68 -23.45
C ASP A 372 26.95 2.25 -22.99
N LEU A 373 28.25 1.95 -22.84
CA LEU A 373 28.70 0.66 -22.32
C LEU A 373 28.23 0.45 -20.88
N GLU A 374 28.37 1.44 -20.01
CA GLU A 374 27.94 1.33 -18.61
C GLU A 374 26.41 1.21 -18.47
N LEU A 375 25.65 1.99 -19.24
CA LEU A 375 24.20 1.89 -19.29
C LEU A 375 23.73 0.51 -19.77
N SER A 376 24.29 0.04 -20.89
CA SER A 376 23.87 -1.21 -21.53
C SER A 376 24.28 -2.46 -20.74
N THR A 377 25.39 -2.42 -19.99
CA THR A 377 25.92 -3.60 -19.28
C THR A 377 25.59 -3.64 -17.79
N LYS A 378 25.38 -2.48 -17.14
CA LYS A 378 25.14 -2.40 -15.70
C LYS A 378 23.77 -1.85 -15.35
N ILE A 379 23.45 -0.64 -15.81
CA ILE A 379 22.28 0.11 -15.32
C ILE A 379 20.97 -0.49 -15.84
N LEU A 380 20.78 -0.58 -17.16
CA LEU A 380 19.53 -1.10 -17.74
C LEU A 380 19.27 -2.55 -17.34
N PRO A 381 20.25 -3.47 -17.36
CA PRO A 381 20.04 -4.82 -16.85
C PRO A 381 19.70 -4.86 -15.35
N SER A 382 20.22 -3.93 -14.54
CA SER A 382 19.87 -3.84 -13.11
C SER A 382 18.44 -3.35 -12.89
N LEU A 383 17.95 -2.41 -13.71
CA LEU A 383 16.57 -1.94 -13.67
C LEU A 383 15.60 -3.06 -14.09
N ARG A 384 15.91 -3.75 -15.20
CA ARG A 384 15.05 -4.80 -15.78
C ARG A 384 14.86 -6.04 -14.90
N LYS A 385 15.65 -6.22 -13.85
CA LYS A 385 15.44 -7.26 -12.83
C LYS A 385 14.16 -7.04 -12.01
N TYR A 386 13.71 -5.78 -11.91
CA TYR A 386 12.52 -5.42 -11.16
C TYR A 386 11.33 -5.43 -12.10
N THR A 387 10.44 -6.39 -11.88
CA THR A 387 9.27 -6.60 -12.71
C THR A 387 7.99 -6.32 -11.95
N SER A 388 6.94 -5.98 -12.69
CA SER A 388 5.61 -5.69 -12.15
C SER A 388 4.53 -6.21 -13.10
N CYS A 389 3.43 -6.62 -12.48
CA CYS A 389 2.18 -6.92 -13.17
C CYS A 389 1.42 -5.64 -13.56
N ARG A 390 1.75 -4.48 -13.01
CA ARG A 390 1.07 -3.21 -13.28
C ARG A 390 1.95 -2.29 -14.13
N LEU A 391 1.37 -1.71 -15.18
CA LEU A 391 1.99 -0.65 -15.96
C LEU A 391 1.79 0.70 -15.25
N GLY A 392 2.85 1.50 -15.12
CA GLY A 392 2.80 2.86 -14.56
C GLY A 392 3.85 3.17 -13.50
N GLY A 393 3.73 4.36 -12.89
CA GLY A 393 4.64 4.85 -11.83
C GLY A 393 4.54 4.10 -10.50
N MET A 394 5.34 4.53 -9.52
CA MET A 394 5.43 3.92 -8.18
C MET A 394 4.27 4.26 -7.27
N ASN A 395 3.46 5.26 -7.61
CA ASN A 395 2.31 5.63 -6.79
C ASN A 395 1.22 4.53 -6.89
N GLU A 396 0.86 3.93 -5.76
CA GLU A 396 -0.16 2.87 -5.71
C GLU A 396 -1.59 3.45 -5.71
N ASP A 397 -1.75 4.66 -5.17
CA ASP A 397 -3.04 5.31 -4.94
C ASP A 397 -3.50 6.21 -6.12
N GLU A 398 -2.58 6.63 -6.98
CA GLU A 398 -2.92 7.52 -8.10
C GLU A 398 -3.23 6.75 -9.39
N LEU A 399 -4.40 7.04 -9.96
CA LEU A 399 -4.95 6.50 -11.21
C LEU A 399 -4.19 6.96 -12.48
N LEU A 400 -3.09 7.70 -12.33
CA LEU A 400 -2.46 8.45 -13.41
C LEU A 400 -1.30 7.68 -14.06
N LEU A 401 -1.41 7.43 -15.37
CA LEU A 401 -0.31 6.88 -16.17
C LEU A 401 0.71 7.98 -16.48
N LEU A 402 1.88 7.93 -15.84
CA LEU A 402 2.98 8.88 -16.07
C LEU A 402 3.76 8.53 -17.34
N LEU A 403 3.12 8.72 -18.49
CA LEU A 403 3.73 8.44 -19.79
C LEU A 403 4.89 9.40 -20.08
N PRO A 404 5.98 8.91 -20.71
CA PRO A 404 7.09 9.76 -21.10
C PRO A 404 6.65 10.94 -21.98
N PRO A 405 7.36 12.09 -21.95
CA PRO A 405 7.02 13.27 -22.74
C PRO A 405 6.77 12.98 -24.23
N ARG A 406 7.60 12.13 -24.85
CA ARG A 406 7.48 11.73 -26.26
C ARG A 406 6.17 11.02 -26.62
N VAL A 407 5.49 10.44 -25.63
CA VAL A 407 4.19 9.77 -25.78
C VAL A 407 3.04 10.70 -25.39
N ALA A 408 3.26 11.53 -24.37
CA ALA A 408 2.25 12.41 -23.78
C ALA A 408 1.91 13.64 -24.63
N ILE A 409 2.70 13.94 -25.68
CA ILE A 409 2.45 15.08 -26.57
C ILE A 409 1.19 14.87 -27.42
N ASN A 410 0.18 15.68 -27.13
CA ASN A 410 -0.82 16.19 -28.07
C ASN A 410 -1.85 15.21 -28.69
N THR A 411 -2.30 14.17 -27.97
CA THR A 411 -3.40 13.32 -28.46
C THR A 411 -4.75 13.59 -27.82
N GLY A 412 -4.81 14.18 -26.62
CA GLY A 412 -6.05 14.24 -25.83
C GLY A 412 -6.62 12.86 -25.49
N LYS A 413 -5.87 11.77 -25.78
CA LYS A 413 -6.26 10.39 -25.58
C LYS A 413 -5.95 10.00 -24.14
N GLU A 414 -6.98 9.64 -23.39
CA GLU A 414 -6.80 9.07 -22.05
C GLU A 414 -6.43 7.59 -22.20
N TRP A 415 -5.37 7.19 -21.49
CA TRP A 415 -4.88 5.82 -21.49
C TRP A 415 -5.37 5.09 -20.24
N GLU A 416 -5.98 3.92 -20.40
CA GLU A 416 -6.51 3.12 -19.30
C GLU A 416 -5.38 2.41 -18.54
N ARG A 417 -5.63 2.09 -17.25
CA ARG A 417 -4.73 1.26 -16.45
C ARG A 417 -4.59 -0.14 -17.06
N VAL A 418 -3.35 -0.58 -17.26
CA VAL A 418 -3.03 -1.93 -17.74
C VAL A 418 -2.44 -2.77 -16.62
N VAL A 419 -3.06 -3.92 -16.35
CA VAL A 419 -2.55 -4.90 -15.38
C VAL A 419 -2.42 -6.26 -16.04
N SER A 420 -1.20 -6.78 -16.14
CA SER A 420 -0.81 -8.09 -16.64
C SER A 420 -0.92 -9.17 -15.56
N ARG A 421 -1.22 -10.40 -15.98
CA ARG A 421 -1.24 -11.58 -15.09
C ARG A 421 0.16 -12.05 -14.71
N GLU A 422 1.10 -11.86 -15.63
CA GLU A 422 2.52 -12.11 -15.41
C GLU A 422 3.29 -10.79 -15.24
N PRO A 423 4.35 -10.77 -14.43
CA PRO A 423 5.14 -9.57 -14.19
C PRO A 423 6.03 -9.27 -15.40
N LYS A 424 5.43 -8.76 -16.47
CA LYS A 424 6.07 -8.48 -17.76
C LYS A 424 6.57 -7.05 -17.93
N PHE A 425 6.13 -6.13 -17.06
CA PHE A 425 6.59 -4.74 -17.09
C PHE A 425 7.86 -4.62 -16.28
N VAL A 426 8.87 -3.96 -16.84
CA VAL A 426 10.18 -3.77 -16.22
C VAL A 426 10.34 -2.34 -15.76
N LEU A 427 11.21 -2.11 -14.79
CA LEU A 427 11.54 -0.75 -14.36
C LEU A 427 12.25 0.01 -15.49
N CYS A 428 11.69 1.16 -15.85
CA CYS A 428 12.17 2.09 -16.87
C CYS A 428 12.32 3.50 -16.27
N HIS A 429 13.33 4.25 -16.70
CA HIS A 429 13.52 5.68 -16.48
C HIS A 429 12.60 6.52 -17.37
N ASN A 430 12.40 6.09 -18.62
CA ASN A 430 11.55 6.73 -19.63
C ASN A 430 11.98 8.12 -20.11
N ASP A 431 12.87 8.83 -19.43
CA ASP A 431 13.46 10.10 -19.93
C ASP A 431 14.99 10.17 -19.79
N LEU A 432 15.69 9.10 -20.20
CA LEU A 432 17.13 8.95 -20.00
C LEU A 432 17.96 9.71 -21.05
N SER A 433 17.80 11.03 -21.12
CA SER A 433 18.53 11.91 -22.05
C SER A 433 19.97 12.21 -21.57
N GLN A 434 20.80 12.79 -22.45
CA GLN A 434 22.15 13.25 -22.07
C GLN A 434 22.15 14.33 -20.96
N GLY A 435 21.05 15.07 -20.81
CA GLY A 435 20.88 16.07 -19.75
C GLY A 435 20.71 15.44 -18.36
N ASN A 436 20.17 14.22 -18.33
CA ASN A 436 19.80 13.52 -17.10
C ASN A 436 20.91 12.58 -16.59
N ILE A 437 22.05 12.54 -17.27
CA ILE A 437 23.21 11.72 -16.93
C ILE A 437 24.39 12.63 -16.54
N PHE A 438 24.84 12.49 -15.29
CA PHE A 438 26.02 13.18 -14.78
C PHE A 438 27.22 12.24 -14.77
N ILE A 439 28.32 12.70 -15.35
CA ILE A 439 29.53 11.92 -15.60
C ILE A 439 30.68 12.54 -14.78
N ASP A 440 31.39 11.72 -14.01
CA ASP A 440 32.55 12.18 -13.25
C ASP A 440 33.71 12.52 -14.19
N ARG A 441 34.23 13.76 -14.09
CA ARG A 441 35.28 14.29 -14.98
C ARG A 441 36.61 13.54 -14.88
N ASN A 442 36.88 12.87 -13.77
CA ASN A 442 38.17 12.20 -13.56
C ASN A 442 38.14 10.74 -14.04
N THR A 443 37.01 10.06 -13.85
CA THR A 443 36.86 8.62 -14.12
C THR A 443 36.09 8.31 -15.41
N HIS A 444 35.30 9.27 -15.90
CA HIS A 444 34.32 9.13 -16.98
C HIS A 444 33.24 8.07 -16.70
N ALA A 445 33.04 7.72 -15.42
CA ALA A 445 31.96 6.85 -14.97
C ALA A 445 30.69 7.67 -14.70
N ILE A 446 29.52 7.03 -14.78
CA ILE A 446 28.26 7.65 -14.42
C ILE A 446 28.24 7.91 -12.91
N ALA A 447 28.17 9.19 -12.53
CA ALA A 447 28.19 9.67 -11.16
C ALA A 447 26.79 9.85 -10.57
N ALA A 448 25.80 10.20 -11.40
CA ALA A 448 24.39 10.25 -11.03
C ALA A 448 23.48 10.21 -12.27
N ILE A 449 22.31 9.59 -12.12
CA ILE A 449 21.17 9.69 -13.04
C ILE A 449 20.05 10.42 -12.30
N ILE A 450 19.51 11.46 -12.91
CA ILE A 450 18.51 12.36 -12.32
C ILE A 450 17.22 12.36 -13.14
N ASP A 451 16.18 13.04 -12.65
CA ASP A 451 14.93 13.29 -13.40
C ASP A 451 14.12 12.01 -13.64
N TRP A 452 13.84 11.28 -12.55
CA TRP A 452 13.11 10.02 -12.54
C TRP A 452 11.59 10.20 -12.51
N GLU A 453 11.08 11.39 -12.84
CA GLU A 453 9.68 11.74 -12.68
C GLU A 453 8.72 10.94 -13.58
N TYR A 454 9.21 10.45 -14.73
CA TYR A 454 8.48 9.56 -15.65
C TYR A 454 8.79 8.07 -15.47
N ALA A 455 9.63 7.75 -14.48
CA ALA A 455 10.06 6.39 -14.26
C ALA A 455 8.94 5.51 -13.70
N GLY A 456 9.00 4.20 -13.96
CA GLY A 456 8.02 3.25 -13.48
C GLY A 456 8.12 1.91 -14.19
N TYR A 457 7.08 1.10 -14.09
CA TYR A 457 7.02 -0.20 -14.73
C TYR A 457 6.37 -0.10 -16.10
N TYR A 458 7.15 -0.37 -17.14
CA TYR A 458 6.72 -0.24 -18.54
C TYR A 458 7.27 -1.40 -19.38
N PRO A 459 6.75 -1.60 -20.60
CA PRO A 459 7.37 -2.49 -21.57
C PRO A 459 8.82 -2.05 -21.84
N PRO A 460 9.79 -2.98 -21.95
CA PRO A 460 11.19 -2.62 -22.18
C PRO A 460 11.42 -1.84 -23.47
N GLU A 461 10.53 -1.96 -24.45
CA GLU A 461 10.52 -1.22 -25.72
C GLU A 461 10.23 0.27 -25.53
N LEU A 462 9.65 0.67 -24.39
CA LEU A 462 9.41 2.07 -24.08
C LEU A 462 10.69 2.78 -23.63
N GLU A 463 11.72 2.07 -23.15
CA GLU A 463 12.99 2.66 -22.74
C GLU A 463 13.95 2.84 -23.94
N GLU A 464 13.82 3.98 -24.61
CA GLU A 464 14.64 4.32 -25.77
C GLU A 464 16.04 4.81 -25.39
N LYS A 465 17.02 4.64 -26.28
CA LYS A 465 18.43 5.03 -26.04
C LYS A 465 18.66 6.53 -26.25
N LEU A 466 17.89 7.37 -25.55
CA LEU A 466 17.84 8.83 -25.72
C LEU A 466 19.22 9.50 -25.56
N TRP A 467 20.12 8.94 -24.74
CA TRP A 467 21.49 9.45 -24.58
C TRP A 467 22.34 9.39 -25.86
N LYS A 468 21.94 8.61 -26.88
CA LYS A 468 22.65 8.52 -28.16
C LYS A 468 22.30 9.63 -29.15
N HIS A 469 21.24 10.37 -28.88
CA HIS A 469 20.74 11.42 -29.78
C HIS A 469 21.13 12.80 -29.25
N ASP A 470 21.44 13.72 -30.16
CA ASP A 470 21.73 15.10 -29.80
C ASP A 470 20.42 15.84 -29.46
N SER A 471 20.48 16.75 -28.49
CA SER A 471 19.31 17.38 -27.86
C SER A 471 18.36 18.11 -28.82
N ASN A 472 18.83 18.49 -30.01
CA ASN A 472 18.04 19.19 -31.03
C ASN A 472 17.27 18.28 -32.01
N ASP A 473 17.61 16.99 -32.12
CA ASP A 473 16.88 16.01 -32.98
C ASP A 473 15.83 15.19 -32.19
N PHE A 474 15.83 15.34 -30.87
CA PHE A 474 15.11 14.56 -29.86
C PHE A 474 13.59 14.46 -30.07
N TRP A 475 12.95 15.50 -30.60
CA TRP A 475 11.49 15.52 -30.81
C TRP A 475 11.04 14.79 -32.08
N HIS A 476 11.96 14.23 -32.86
CA HIS A 476 11.67 13.73 -34.22
C HIS A 476 12.19 12.32 -34.54
N THR A 477 12.95 11.67 -33.65
CA THR A 477 13.63 10.40 -33.98
C THR A 477 12.72 9.16 -33.92
N ASP A 478 11.72 9.14 -33.04
CA ASP A 478 10.64 8.14 -33.09
C ASP A 478 9.30 8.84 -33.30
N LYS A 479 8.58 8.37 -34.31
CA LYS A 479 7.21 8.79 -34.60
C LYS A 479 6.32 8.39 -33.41
N PRO A 480 5.68 9.34 -32.69
CA PRO A 480 4.80 9.03 -31.57
C PRO A 480 3.76 7.95 -31.89
N GLU A 481 3.37 7.83 -33.16
CA GLU A 481 2.47 6.83 -33.69
C GLU A 481 2.93 5.38 -33.48
N VAL A 482 4.25 5.11 -33.47
CA VAL A 482 4.80 3.76 -33.21
C VAL A 482 4.65 3.41 -31.74
N LEU A 483 4.94 4.35 -30.85
CA LEU A 483 4.78 4.16 -29.40
C LEU A 483 3.31 4.11 -29.00
N TRP A 484 2.45 4.88 -29.69
CA TRP A 484 1.01 4.76 -29.55
C TRP A 484 0.52 3.41 -30.04
N GLY A 485 1.04 2.88 -31.15
CA GLY A 485 0.75 1.52 -31.63
C GLY A 485 1.14 0.46 -30.60
N LEU A 486 2.32 0.58 -29.97
CA LEU A 486 2.74 -0.33 -28.88
C LEU A 486 1.80 -0.27 -27.68
N LEU A 487 1.43 0.94 -27.23
CA LEU A 487 0.50 1.12 -26.13
C LEU A 487 -0.91 0.68 -26.50
N ASP A 488 -1.34 0.92 -27.74
CA ASP A 488 -2.58 0.42 -28.29
C ASP A 488 -2.57 -1.10 -28.33
N ASP A 489 -1.50 -1.78 -28.77
CA ASP A 489 -1.43 -3.25 -28.74
C ASP A 489 -1.45 -3.80 -27.30
N LEU A 490 -0.87 -3.07 -26.34
CA LEU A 490 -0.90 -3.44 -24.92
C LEU A 490 -2.27 -3.22 -24.27
N MET A 491 -3.00 -2.19 -24.72
CA MET A 491 -4.31 -1.77 -24.18
C MET A 491 -5.49 -2.34 -24.95
N ALA A 492 -5.29 -2.67 -26.21
CA ALA A 492 -6.12 -3.50 -27.07
C ALA A 492 -5.97 -4.94 -26.59
N ARG A 493 -6.47 -5.18 -25.38
CA ARG A 493 -7.05 -6.46 -25.03
C ARG A 493 -8.44 -6.55 -25.63
N GLU A 494 -8.55 -6.37 -26.94
CA GLU A 494 -9.38 -7.36 -27.60
C GLU A 494 -8.57 -8.65 -27.49
N PRO A 495 -9.15 -9.75 -27.00
CA PRO A 495 -8.53 -11.03 -27.29
C PRO A 495 -8.24 -11.00 -28.79
N PRO A 496 -7.05 -11.38 -29.27
CA PRO A 496 -6.95 -11.63 -30.69
C PRO A 496 -8.12 -12.56 -31.00
N GLU A 497 -9.03 -12.14 -31.87
CA GLU A 497 -10.05 -13.01 -32.45
C GLU A 497 -9.40 -14.16 -33.25
N LYS A 498 -8.10 -14.38 -33.12
CA LYS A 498 -7.53 -15.72 -33.13
C LYS A 498 -8.16 -16.48 -31.96
N GLN A 499 -9.36 -17.00 -32.19
CA GLN A 499 -9.90 -18.16 -31.51
C GLN A 499 -8.72 -19.07 -31.17
N ARG A 500 -8.30 -19.06 -29.89
CA ARG A 500 -7.61 -20.24 -29.35
C ARG A 500 -8.54 -21.37 -29.75
N HIS A 501 -8.02 -22.36 -30.47
CA HIS A 501 -8.81 -23.54 -30.77
C HIS A 501 -9.07 -24.20 -29.42
N ILE A 502 -10.25 -23.90 -28.85
CA ILE A 502 -10.70 -24.48 -27.62
C ILE A 502 -11.18 -25.87 -28.02
N ASP A 503 -10.48 -26.90 -27.54
CA ASP A 503 -10.90 -28.27 -27.76
C ASP A 503 -12.24 -28.48 -27.03
N THR A 504 -13.32 -28.51 -27.82
CA THR A 504 -14.67 -28.84 -27.37
C THR A 504 -15.09 -30.24 -27.85
N ASP A 505 -14.15 -31.06 -28.34
CA ASP A 505 -14.46 -32.35 -28.95
C ASP A 505 -14.70 -33.43 -27.89
N THR A 506 -13.97 -33.36 -26.76
CA THR A 506 -14.08 -34.36 -25.68
C THR A 506 -14.62 -33.74 -24.39
N VAL A 507 -15.87 -34.07 -24.06
CA VAL A 507 -16.48 -33.72 -22.76
C VAL A 507 -15.87 -34.62 -21.68
N ILE A 508 -15.22 -34.01 -20.69
CA ILE A 508 -14.68 -34.69 -19.51
C ILE A 508 -15.80 -34.99 -18.52
N GLU A 509 -16.64 -33.99 -18.26
CA GLU A 509 -17.77 -34.11 -17.33
C GLU A 509 -18.96 -33.27 -17.82
N GLU A 510 -20.17 -33.77 -17.63
CA GLU A 510 -21.41 -33.06 -17.92
C GLU A 510 -22.41 -33.29 -16.80
N TRP A 511 -23.00 -32.20 -16.30
CA TRP A 511 -24.05 -32.25 -15.30
C TRP A 511 -25.03 -31.10 -15.49
N ARG A 512 -26.16 -31.17 -14.77
CA ARG A 512 -27.22 -30.16 -14.85
C ARG A 512 -27.94 -29.98 -13.53
N THR A 513 -28.39 -28.77 -13.28
CA THR A 513 -29.41 -28.46 -12.27
C THR A 513 -30.80 -28.55 -12.91
N GLU A 514 -31.83 -28.02 -12.24
CA GLU A 514 -33.18 -27.99 -12.79
C GLU A 514 -33.33 -27.03 -13.98
N TYR A 515 -32.42 -26.07 -14.13
CA TYR A 515 -32.49 -25.00 -15.12
C TYR A 515 -31.16 -24.63 -15.79
N ARG A 516 -30.02 -25.16 -15.31
CA ARG A 516 -28.67 -24.88 -15.87
C ARG A 516 -27.98 -26.16 -16.30
N GLY A 517 -27.29 -26.14 -17.44
CA GLY A 517 -26.39 -27.19 -17.90
C GLY A 517 -24.93 -26.76 -17.78
N TYR A 518 -24.06 -27.72 -17.47
CA TYR A 518 -22.63 -27.52 -17.27
C TYR A 518 -21.84 -28.60 -18.00
N LYS A 519 -20.77 -28.19 -18.70
CA LYS A 519 -19.84 -29.10 -19.36
C LYS A 519 -18.41 -28.68 -19.07
N LEU A 520 -17.59 -29.63 -18.68
CA LEU A 520 -16.14 -29.47 -18.51
C LEU A 520 -15.42 -30.16 -19.66
N TYR A 521 -14.51 -29.42 -20.27
CA TYR A 521 -13.55 -29.87 -21.28
C TYR A 521 -12.13 -29.72 -20.73
N ALA A 522 -11.12 -30.14 -21.49
CA ALA A 522 -9.73 -30.02 -21.07
C ALA A 522 -9.32 -28.55 -20.80
N ASP A 523 -9.69 -27.64 -21.70
CA ASP A 523 -9.27 -26.24 -21.65
C ASP A 523 -10.39 -25.27 -21.27
N CYS A 524 -11.65 -25.70 -21.30
CA CYS A 524 -12.79 -24.83 -21.06
C CYS A 524 -13.89 -25.44 -20.20
N PHE A 525 -14.68 -24.55 -19.62
CA PHE A 525 -15.88 -24.84 -18.88
C PHE A 525 -17.05 -24.06 -19.51
N VAL A 526 -18.13 -24.77 -19.80
CA VAL A 526 -19.33 -24.22 -20.44
C VAL A 526 -20.48 -24.26 -19.45
N LYS A 527 -21.13 -23.10 -19.25
CA LYS A 527 -22.34 -22.91 -18.44
C LYS A 527 -23.45 -22.40 -19.36
N SER A 528 -24.62 -23.05 -19.33
CA SER A 528 -25.74 -22.70 -20.23
C SER A 528 -27.10 -22.80 -19.53
N ASP A 529 -28.08 -22.02 -19.98
CA ASP A 529 -29.48 -22.29 -19.62
C ASP A 529 -29.97 -23.60 -20.29
N LEU A 530 -30.92 -24.30 -19.67
CA LEU A 530 -31.56 -25.44 -20.33
C LEU A 530 -32.62 -24.98 -21.33
N LYS A 531 -32.67 -25.63 -22.50
CA LYS A 531 -33.75 -25.44 -23.49
C LYS A 531 -35.09 -25.83 -22.88
N ALA A 532 -36.19 -25.24 -23.36
CA ALA A 532 -37.52 -25.55 -22.83
C ALA A 532 -37.86 -27.05 -22.89
N SER A 533 -37.38 -27.76 -23.92
CA SER A 533 -37.52 -29.21 -24.10
C SER A 533 -36.71 -30.05 -23.11
N GLU A 534 -35.68 -29.48 -22.48
CA GLU A 534 -34.75 -30.17 -21.58
C GLU A 534 -35.13 -29.99 -20.10
N ARG A 535 -36.07 -29.09 -19.82
CA ARG A 535 -36.50 -28.74 -18.46
C ARG A 535 -37.41 -29.80 -17.88
N LYS A 536 -37.25 -30.03 -16.57
CA LYS A 536 -38.10 -30.96 -15.83
C LYS A 536 -39.49 -30.39 -15.63
N ILE A 537 -40.47 -31.27 -15.47
CA ILE A 537 -41.82 -30.94 -15.03
C ILE A 537 -41.85 -31.10 -13.50
N SER A 538 -42.35 -30.10 -12.80
CA SER A 538 -42.53 -30.10 -11.35
C SER A 538 -43.56 -31.15 -10.91
N ASN A 539 -43.58 -31.47 -9.62
CA ASN A 539 -44.58 -32.37 -9.03
C ASN A 539 -46.04 -31.87 -9.19
N ARG A 540 -46.24 -30.62 -9.64
CA ARG A 540 -47.54 -29.99 -9.92
C ARG A 540 -47.93 -30.03 -11.41
N GLY A 541 -47.12 -30.64 -12.27
CA GLY A 541 -47.36 -30.70 -13.71
C GLY A 541 -46.92 -29.46 -14.49
N GLU A 542 -46.26 -28.50 -13.84
CA GLU A 542 -45.78 -27.26 -14.45
C GLU A 542 -44.31 -27.39 -14.87
N LEU A 543 -43.94 -26.86 -16.03
CA LEU A 543 -42.54 -26.81 -16.49
C LEU A 543 -41.71 -25.97 -15.50
N ILE A 544 -40.60 -26.51 -15.00
CA ILE A 544 -39.70 -25.77 -14.12
C ILE A 544 -39.04 -24.67 -14.94
N MET A 545 -39.38 -23.42 -14.62
CA MET A 545 -38.83 -22.26 -15.29
C MET A 545 -37.51 -21.85 -14.64
N PRO A 546 -36.53 -21.35 -15.42
CA PRO A 546 -35.30 -20.81 -14.87
C PRO A 546 -35.61 -19.60 -13.96
N PRO A 547 -34.69 -19.26 -13.04
CA PRO A 547 -34.82 -18.05 -12.24
C PRO A 547 -35.05 -16.81 -13.11
N ILE A 548 -35.76 -15.82 -12.54
CA ILE A 548 -36.01 -14.56 -13.23
C ILE A 548 -34.69 -13.96 -13.73
N ASN A 549 -34.68 -13.58 -15.01
CA ASN A 549 -33.55 -13.00 -15.72
C ASN A 549 -32.32 -13.92 -15.84
N SER A 550 -32.48 -15.26 -15.81
CA SER A 550 -31.37 -16.24 -15.87
C SER A 550 -30.35 -15.98 -16.99
N ARG A 551 -30.82 -15.70 -18.22
CA ARG A 551 -29.98 -15.36 -19.37
C ARG A 551 -29.19 -14.07 -19.15
N ALA A 552 -29.85 -13.03 -18.62
CA ALA A 552 -29.20 -11.75 -18.34
C ALA A 552 -28.16 -11.86 -17.20
N ARG A 553 -28.37 -12.76 -16.22
CA ARG A 553 -27.38 -13.08 -15.18
C ARG A 553 -26.14 -13.77 -15.76
N LEU A 554 -26.34 -14.70 -16.69
CA LEU A 554 -25.23 -15.37 -17.35
C LEU A 554 -24.45 -14.43 -18.29
N GLN A 555 -25.16 -13.53 -18.99
CA GLN A 555 -24.53 -12.45 -19.75
C GLN A 555 -23.76 -11.49 -18.84
N ASN A 556 -24.31 -11.18 -17.66
CA ASN A 556 -23.64 -10.34 -16.68
C ASN A 556 -22.35 -11.00 -16.17
N GLU A 557 -22.37 -12.30 -15.87
CA GLU A 557 -21.18 -13.07 -15.49
C GLU A 557 -20.08 -12.91 -16.55
N PHE A 558 -20.39 -13.10 -17.84
CA PHE A 558 -19.44 -12.89 -18.93
C PHE A 558 -18.86 -11.46 -18.94
N LEU A 559 -19.71 -10.44 -18.80
CA LEU A 559 -19.29 -9.04 -18.88
C LEU A 559 -18.46 -8.62 -17.66
N ILE A 560 -18.76 -9.17 -16.49
CA ILE A 560 -17.99 -8.98 -15.26
C ILE A 560 -16.64 -9.67 -15.38
N LEU A 561 -16.61 -10.94 -15.81
CA LEU A 561 -15.36 -11.68 -16.04
C LEU A 561 -14.50 -10.97 -17.09
N LYS A 562 -15.09 -10.52 -18.20
CA LYS A 562 -14.39 -9.76 -19.25
C LYS A 562 -13.79 -8.46 -18.71
N TYR A 563 -14.53 -7.76 -17.84
CA TYR A 563 -14.05 -6.55 -17.20
C TYR A 563 -12.93 -6.83 -16.19
N LEU A 564 -13.13 -7.77 -15.26
CA LEU A 564 -12.15 -8.12 -14.25
C LEU A 564 -10.86 -8.67 -14.87
N TRP A 565 -10.96 -9.55 -15.86
CA TRP A 565 -9.81 -10.05 -16.60
C TRP A 565 -9.01 -8.94 -17.30
N LYS A 566 -9.69 -7.87 -17.74
CA LYS A 566 -9.03 -6.71 -18.36
C LYS A 566 -8.42 -5.76 -17.32
N HIS A 567 -9.08 -5.56 -16.18
CA HIS A 567 -8.79 -4.44 -15.28
C HIS A 567 -8.28 -4.84 -13.87
N SER A 568 -8.19 -6.14 -13.55
CA SER A 568 -7.71 -6.61 -12.26
C SER A 568 -6.82 -7.86 -12.38
N ASN A 569 -6.15 -8.20 -11.29
CA ASN A 569 -5.40 -9.44 -11.11
C ASN A 569 -6.16 -10.45 -10.24
N LEU A 570 -7.48 -10.28 -10.09
CA LEU A 570 -8.26 -11.24 -9.34
C LEU A 570 -8.15 -12.62 -10.00
N PRO A 571 -8.06 -13.70 -9.21
CA PRO A 571 -8.03 -15.06 -9.72
C PRO A 571 -9.43 -15.40 -10.25
N VAL A 572 -9.73 -15.04 -11.50
CA VAL A 572 -11.02 -15.31 -12.15
C VAL A 572 -10.85 -16.08 -13.46
N PRO A 573 -11.88 -16.86 -13.87
CA PRO A 573 -12.16 -17.37 -15.20
C PRO A 573 -11.61 -16.60 -16.40
N GLU A 574 -10.88 -17.19 -17.35
CA GLU A 574 -10.71 -16.51 -18.65
C GLU A 574 -12.04 -16.52 -19.38
N PRO A 575 -12.63 -15.37 -19.74
CA PRO A 575 -13.88 -15.37 -20.47
C PRO A 575 -13.59 -15.59 -21.96
N PHE A 576 -14.02 -16.73 -22.52
CA PHE A 576 -13.83 -17.04 -23.93
C PHE A 576 -14.96 -16.49 -24.81
N SER A 577 -16.22 -16.77 -24.46
CA SER A 577 -17.36 -16.29 -25.24
C SER A 577 -18.67 -16.30 -24.44
N PHE A 578 -19.63 -15.50 -24.92
CA PHE A 578 -21.03 -15.62 -24.57
C PHE A 578 -21.85 -15.57 -25.84
N VAL A 579 -22.57 -16.65 -26.14
CA VAL A 579 -23.43 -16.77 -27.32
C VAL A 579 -24.88 -17.03 -26.91
N VAL A 580 -25.81 -16.61 -27.76
CA VAL A 580 -27.23 -16.90 -27.58
C VAL A 580 -27.67 -17.77 -28.75
N GLU A 581 -28.03 -19.02 -28.44
CA GLU A 581 -28.50 -20.00 -29.41
C GLU A 581 -29.89 -20.49 -28.97
N ASP A 582 -30.90 -20.44 -29.85
CA ASP A 582 -32.28 -20.84 -29.52
C ASP A 582 -32.82 -20.23 -28.21
N ASP A 583 -32.58 -18.92 -28.00
CA ASP A 583 -32.91 -18.16 -26.77
C ASP A 583 -32.20 -18.62 -25.48
N VAL A 584 -31.24 -19.56 -25.58
CA VAL A 584 -30.40 -20.02 -24.49
C VAL A 584 -29.08 -19.26 -24.49
N GLY A 585 -28.75 -18.65 -23.34
CA GLY A 585 -27.41 -18.10 -23.12
C GLY A 585 -26.41 -19.21 -22.82
N ILE A 586 -25.26 -19.17 -23.49
CA ILE A 586 -24.14 -20.10 -23.31
C ILE A 586 -22.90 -19.26 -23.00
N LEU A 587 -22.35 -19.45 -21.81
CA LEU A 587 -21.09 -18.86 -21.35
C LEU A 587 -19.99 -19.92 -21.43
N THR A 588 -18.89 -19.58 -22.10
CA THR A 588 -17.69 -20.39 -22.16
C THR A 588 -16.53 -19.64 -21.51
N VAL A 589 -15.87 -20.28 -20.53
CA VAL A 589 -14.72 -19.76 -19.80
C VAL A 589 -13.57 -20.78 -19.77
N ALA A 590 -12.37 -20.38 -19.38
CA ALA A 590 -11.27 -21.33 -19.14
C ALA A 590 -11.62 -22.33 -18.02
N ALA A 591 -11.18 -23.57 -18.21
CA ALA A 591 -11.26 -24.58 -17.15
C ALA A 591 -10.34 -24.21 -15.99
N ILE A 592 -10.79 -24.49 -14.77
CA ILE A 592 -9.97 -24.34 -13.56
C ILE A 592 -8.98 -25.52 -13.51
N PRO A 593 -7.71 -25.32 -13.09
CA PRO A 593 -6.76 -26.42 -12.97
C PRO A 593 -7.30 -27.59 -12.15
N ALA A 594 -7.15 -28.81 -12.64
CA ALA A 594 -7.63 -30.02 -11.97
C ALA A 594 -6.95 -30.29 -10.61
N SER A 595 -5.84 -29.60 -10.31
CA SER A 595 -5.17 -29.64 -9.02
C SER A 595 -5.85 -28.77 -7.95
N ALA A 596 -6.74 -27.85 -8.35
CA ALA A 596 -7.46 -27.00 -7.41
C ALA A 596 -8.70 -27.71 -6.87
N THR A 597 -9.05 -27.41 -5.61
CA THR A 597 -10.20 -27.97 -4.91
C THR A 597 -11.15 -26.84 -4.50
N MET A 598 -12.45 -27.05 -4.67
CA MET A 598 -13.46 -26.11 -4.18
C MET A 598 -13.43 -26.06 -2.65
N LEU A 599 -13.47 -24.87 -2.05
CA LEU A 599 -13.38 -24.72 -0.59
C LEU A 599 -14.51 -25.48 0.13
N ALA A 600 -15.71 -25.51 -0.46
CA ALA A 600 -16.83 -26.31 0.05
C ALA A 600 -16.52 -27.80 0.15
N ASP A 601 -15.67 -28.34 -0.75
CA ASP A 601 -15.34 -29.76 -0.84
C ASP A 601 -14.01 -30.13 -0.14
N TYR A 602 -13.35 -29.18 0.54
CA TYR A 602 -12.10 -29.45 1.25
C TYR A 602 -12.31 -30.35 2.49
N GLU A 603 -11.84 -31.60 2.43
CA GLU A 603 -12.04 -32.61 3.50
C GLU A 603 -10.87 -32.73 4.51
N GLY A 604 -9.94 -31.77 4.54
CA GLY A 604 -8.79 -31.79 5.47
C GLY A 604 -9.21 -31.70 6.95
N THR A 605 -8.45 -32.32 7.84
CA THR A 605 -8.70 -32.27 9.30
C THR A 605 -8.59 -30.85 9.89
N ASP A 606 -7.96 -29.95 9.16
CA ASP A 606 -7.70 -28.55 9.43
C ASP A 606 -8.66 -27.60 8.70
N ARG A 607 -9.77 -28.10 8.13
CA ARG A 607 -10.77 -27.33 7.36
C ARG A 607 -11.12 -25.97 7.98
N ASP A 608 -11.41 -25.91 9.28
CA ASP A 608 -11.79 -24.65 9.93
C ASP A 608 -10.66 -23.61 9.90
N ALA A 609 -9.40 -24.05 10.00
CA ALA A 609 -8.23 -23.18 9.88
C ALA A 609 -8.06 -22.69 8.43
N VAL A 610 -8.28 -23.57 7.45
CA VAL A 610 -8.21 -23.23 6.03
C VAL A 610 -9.29 -22.22 5.64
N VAL A 611 -10.55 -22.44 6.07
CA VAL A 611 -11.65 -21.48 5.84
C VAL A 611 -11.32 -20.12 6.45
N HIS A 612 -10.70 -20.10 7.63
CA HIS A 612 -10.25 -18.86 8.27
C HIS A 612 -9.11 -18.18 7.50
N GLU A 613 -8.11 -18.94 7.01
CA GLU A 613 -6.99 -18.43 6.22
C GLU A 613 -7.46 -17.84 4.89
N VAL A 614 -8.28 -18.56 4.14
CA VAL A 614 -8.91 -18.08 2.90
C VAL A 614 -9.78 -16.86 3.20
N GLY A 615 -10.50 -16.87 4.32
CA GLY A 615 -11.29 -15.72 4.76
C GLY A 615 -10.45 -14.47 5.04
N LEU A 616 -9.22 -14.64 5.56
CA LEU A 616 -8.29 -13.52 5.71
C LEU A 616 -7.88 -12.98 4.34
N GLU A 617 -7.40 -13.83 3.42
CA GLU A 617 -7.00 -13.43 2.05
C GLU A 617 -8.14 -12.69 1.33
N LEU A 618 -9.38 -13.22 1.44
CA LEU A 618 -10.56 -12.55 0.88
C LEU A 618 -10.74 -11.13 1.43
N THR A 619 -10.63 -10.97 2.75
CA THR A 619 -10.85 -9.66 3.40
C THR A 619 -9.70 -8.68 3.24
N THR A 620 -8.45 -9.14 3.16
CA THR A 620 -7.26 -8.29 3.11
C THR A 620 -6.79 -7.99 1.70
N GLU A 621 -7.13 -8.84 0.72
CA GLU A 621 -6.62 -8.73 -0.66
C GLU A 621 -7.75 -8.66 -1.69
N VAL A 622 -8.62 -9.67 -1.75
CA VAL A 622 -9.64 -9.79 -2.81
C VAL A 622 -10.69 -8.68 -2.75
N LEU A 623 -11.35 -8.49 -1.61
CA LEU A 623 -12.40 -7.48 -1.45
C LEU A 623 -11.87 -6.05 -1.63
N PRO A 624 -10.70 -5.66 -1.09
CA PRO A 624 -10.12 -4.36 -1.41
C PRO A 624 -9.88 -4.14 -2.91
N ILE A 625 -9.35 -5.13 -3.64
CA ILE A 625 -9.17 -5.05 -5.10
C ILE A 625 -10.53 -4.88 -5.80
N MET A 626 -11.54 -5.66 -5.41
CA MET A 626 -12.90 -5.52 -5.96
C MET A 626 -13.46 -4.13 -5.69
N HIS A 627 -13.35 -3.64 -4.45
CA HIS A 627 -13.96 -2.38 -4.04
C HIS A 627 -13.28 -1.13 -4.62
N GLN A 628 -12.06 -1.25 -5.16
CA GLN A 628 -11.43 -0.21 -5.98
C GLN A 628 -12.18 0.05 -7.29
N HIS A 629 -12.93 -0.95 -7.81
CA HIS A 629 -13.76 -0.78 -8.98
C HIS A 629 -15.09 -0.14 -8.60
N THR A 630 -15.23 1.14 -8.92
CA THR A 630 -16.40 1.94 -8.53
C THR A 630 -17.28 2.32 -9.72
N SER A 631 -18.55 2.62 -9.44
CA SER A 631 -19.53 3.09 -10.41
C SER A 631 -20.55 3.98 -9.72
N HIS A 632 -20.99 5.04 -10.41
CA HIS A 632 -22.12 5.85 -9.97
C HIS A 632 -23.47 5.18 -10.27
N ARG A 633 -23.47 4.12 -11.10
CA ARG A 633 -24.67 3.38 -11.51
C ARG A 633 -24.80 2.08 -10.74
N LEU A 634 -25.95 1.87 -10.10
CA LEU A 634 -26.31 0.67 -9.37
C LEU A 634 -26.55 -0.54 -10.32
N GLY A 635 -26.02 -1.71 -9.96
CA GLY A 635 -26.30 -2.99 -10.62
C GLY A 635 -25.15 -3.58 -11.46
N GLY A 636 -25.45 -4.67 -12.18
CA GLY A 636 -24.50 -5.42 -13.01
C GLY A 636 -24.02 -4.68 -14.28
N ARG A 637 -23.15 -5.30 -15.07
CA ARG A 637 -22.67 -4.73 -16.35
C ARG A 637 -23.54 -5.11 -17.55
N ASN A 638 -24.63 -5.86 -17.33
CA ASN A 638 -25.60 -6.22 -18.37
C ASN A 638 -26.16 -4.98 -19.10
N PRO A 639 -26.38 -5.09 -20.43
CA PRO A 639 -26.91 -4.00 -21.25
C PRO A 639 -28.36 -3.67 -20.89
N ASP A 640 -29.13 -4.66 -20.47
CA ASP A 640 -30.51 -4.48 -20.05
C ASP A 640 -30.61 -3.53 -18.83
N GLU A 641 -31.65 -2.70 -18.78
CA GLU A 641 -31.91 -1.80 -17.63
C GLU A 641 -32.35 -2.55 -16.36
N LEU A 642 -32.37 -3.88 -16.40
CA LEU A 642 -32.74 -4.76 -15.30
C LEU A 642 -31.66 -4.76 -14.21
N LEU A 643 -32.09 -4.50 -12.97
CA LEU A 643 -31.26 -4.65 -11.78
C LEU A 643 -31.19 -6.13 -11.38
N LEU A 644 -30.00 -6.74 -11.47
CA LEU A 644 -29.77 -8.14 -11.13
C LEU A 644 -29.52 -8.31 -9.63
N LEU A 645 -30.60 -8.43 -8.87
CA LEU A 645 -30.53 -8.52 -7.40
C LEU A 645 -29.77 -9.78 -6.93
N PRO A 646 -28.99 -9.67 -5.84
CA PRO A 646 -28.42 -10.81 -5.12
C PRO A 646 -29.48 -11.86 -4.75
N PRO A 647 -29.13 -13.15 -4.64
CA PRO A 647 -30.09 -14.20 -4.30
C PRO A 647 -30.84 -13.90 -3.00
N ARG A 648 -30.11 -13.38 -2.00
CA ARG A 648 -30.60 -13.06 -0.66
C ARG A 648 -31.64 -11.94 -0.64
N VAL A 649 -31.64 -11.08 -1.66
CA VAL A 649 -32.60 -9.98 -1.83
C VAL A 649 -33.81 -10.43 -2.65
N ALA A 650 -33.63 -11.34 -3.60
CA ALA A 650 -34.64 -11.73 -4.59
C ALA A 650 -35.82 -12.55 -4.02
N ILE A 651 -35.71 -13.09 -2.80
CA ILE A 651 -36.64 -14.06 -2.19
C ILE A 651 -38.10 -13.55 -2.11
N LYS A 652 -38.35 -12.24 -2.01
CA LYS A 652 -39.71 -11.66 -1.90
C LYS A 652 -40.27 -11.03 -3.18
N GLY A 653 -39.57 -11.17 -4.32
CA GLY A 653 -40.11 -10.74 -5.63
C GLY A 653 -40.22 -9.22 -5.84
N GLY A 654 -39.43 -8.40 -5.16
CA GLY A 654 -39.37 -6.96 -5.39
C GLY A 654 -38.57 -6.59 -6.66
N GLN A 655 -39.04 -5.61 -7.42
CA GLN A 655 -38.26 -4.96 -8.49
C GLN A 655 -37.83 -3.57 -8.05
N TRP A 656 -36.56 -3.24 -8.29
CA TRP A 656 -35.96 -1.93 -8.00
C TRP A 656 -35.33 -1.39 -9.30
N PRO A 657 -35.50 -0.10 -9.60
CA PRO A 657 -34.90 0.49 -10.79
C PRO A 657 -33.38 0.58 -10.64
N ARG A 658 -32.66 0.49 -11.77
CA ARG A 658 -31.26 0.92 -11.80
C ARG A 658 -31.22 2.44 -11.67
N VAL A 659 -30.45 2.93 -10.72
CA VAL A 659 -30.27 4.37 -10.48
C VAL A 659 -28.82 4.77 -10.67
N THR A 660 -28.61 6.00 -11.14
CA THR A 660 -27.29 6.63 -11.20
C THR A 660 -27.26 7.77 -10.19
N ARG A 661 -26.29 7.77 -9.28
CA ARG A 661 -26.11 8.82 -8.26
C ARG A 661 -24.69 9.40 -8.36
N TYR A 662 -24.57 10.55 -9.01
CA TYR A 662 -23.29 11.26 -9.17
C TYR A 662 -22.78 11.97 -7.91
N HIS A 663 -23.62 12.08 -6.88
CA HIS A 663 -23.32 12.82 -5.63
C HIS A 663 -23.24 11.90 -4.41
N LEU A 664 -23.22 10.58 -4.60
CA LEU A 664 -23.05 9.64 -3.48
C LEU A 664 -21.55 9.52 -3.19
N GLU A 665 -21.14 9.84 -1.95
CA GLU A 665 -19.81 9.51 -1.44
C GLU A 665 -19.94 8.55 -0.26
N PRO A 666 -19.29 7.36 -0.31
CA PRO A 666 -18.53 6.81 -1.44
C PRO A 666 -19.44 6.32 -2.60
N PRO A 667 -18.94 6.23 -3.85
CA PRO A 667 -19.66 5.61 -4.97
C PRO A 667 -19.91 4.12 -4.73
N PHE A 668 -20.80 3.49 -5.53
CA PHE A 668 -21.01 2.05 -5.44
C PHE A 668 -19.73 1.29 -5.82
N VAL A 669 -19.47 0.19 -5.13
CA VAL A 669 -18.30 -0.66 -5.29
C VAL A 669 -18.68 -1.98 -5.95
N LEU A 670 -17.75 -2.63 -6.64
CA LEU A 670 -18.00 -3.94 -7.23
C LEU A 670 -18.12 -5.00 -6.14
N CYS A 671 -19.29 -5.65 -6.09
CA CYS A 671 -19.60 -6.78 -5.23
C CYS A 671 -19.83 -8.04 -6.07
N HIS A 672 -19.41 -9.20 -5.56
CA HIS A 672 -19.73 -10.54 -6.06
C HIS A 672 -21.16 -10.96 -5.72
N ASN A 673 -21.64 -10.62 -4.51
CA ASN A 673 -22.99 -10.88 -3.97
C ASN A 673 -23.41 -12.34 -3.75
N ASP A 674 -22.58 -13.28 -4.15
CA ASP A 674 -22.79 -14.74 -3.99
C ASP A 674 -21.48 -15.45 -3.60
N LEU A 675 -20.59 -14.78 -2.84
CA LEU A 675 -19.23 -15.28 -2.58
C LEU A 675 -19.18 -16.30 -1.44
N ASP A 676 -19.75 -17.48 -1.67
CA ASP A 676 -19.71 -18.59 -0.72
C ASP A 676 -18.58 -19.60 -1.02
N GLN A 677 -18.42 -20.59 -0.13
CA GLN A 677 -17.37 -21.62 -0.24
C GLN A 677 -17.44 -22.47 -1.52
N SER A 678 -18.59 -22.55 -2.20
CA SER A 678 -18.77 -23.24 -3.47
C SER A 678 -18.36 -22.39 -4.68
N ASN A 679 -18.07 -21.12 -4.48
CA ASN A 679 -17.61 -20.20 -5.53
C ASN A 679 -16.11 -19.89 -5.43
N ILE A 680 -15.39 -20.58 -4.52
CA ILE A 680 -13.96 -20.37 -4.26
C ILE A 680 -13.20 -21.68 -4.49
N PHE A 681 -12.19 -21.64 -5.36
CA PHE A 681 -11.23 -22.72 -5.57
C PHE A 681 -9.89 -22.36 -4.94
N ILE A 682 -9.31 -23.32 -4.22
CA ILE A 682 -8.02 -23.19 -3.55
C ILE A 682 -7.05 -24.27 -4.01
N ASP A 683 -5.75 -24.00 -3.87
CA ASP A 683 -4.74 -25.05 -3.93
C ASP A 683 -4.75 -25.83 -2.60
N PRO A 684 -5.02 -27.15 -2.61
CA PRO A 684 -5.11 -27.93 -1.38
C PRO A 684 -3.77 -28.05 -0.62
N ALA A 685 -2.63 -27.75 -1.25
CA ALA A 685 -1.32 -27.81 -0.61
C ALA A 685 -0.89 -26.46 0.00
N THR A 686 -1.30 -25.34 -0.59
CA THR A 686 -0.88 -23.99 -0.18
C THR A 686 -1.99 -23.13 0.39
N HIS A 687 -3.25 -23.54 0.22
CA HIS A 687 -4.49 -22.83 0.57
C HIS A 687 -4.72 -21.51 -0.16
N ALA A 688 -3.84 -21.14 -1.10
CA ALA A 688 -3.99 -19.94 -1.92
C ALA A 688 -5.23 -20.02 -2.82
N ILE A 689 -5.91 -18.90 -3.01
CA ILE A 689 -7.07 -18.81 -3.91
C ILE A 689 -6.61 -18.93 -5.37
N VAL A 690 -7.07 -19.98 -6.05
CA VAL A 690 -6.75 -20.26 -7.46
C VAL A 690 -7.78 -19.65 -8.41
N ALA A 691 -9.06 -19.68 -8.03
CA ALA A 691 -10.13 -19.11 -8.83
C ALA A 691 -11.37 -18.73 -8.00
N ILE A 692 -12.03 -17.64 -8.38
CA ILE A 692 -13.34 -17.21 -7.89
C ILE A 692 -14.31 -17.26 -9.08
N ILE A 693 -15.40 -18.00 -8.92
CA ILE A 693 -16.44 -18.21 -9.93
C ILE A 693 -17.82 -17.75 -9.45
N GLY A 694 -18.85 -17.82 -10.29
CA GLY A 694 -20.22 -17.54 -9.85
C GLY A 694 -20.58 -16.05 -9.87
N TRP A 695 -19.96 -15.27 -10.76
CA TRP A 695 -20.13 -13.81 -10.86
C TRP A 695 -21.49 -13.37 -11.45
N GLU A 696 -22.48 -14.26 -11.51
CA GLU A 696 -23.78 -14.00 -12.15
C GLU A 696 -24.62 -12.94 -11.41
N TYR A 697 -24.38 -12.79 -10.11
CA TYR A 697 -24.99 -11.79 -9.23
C TYR A 697 -24.13 -10.54 -9.02
N ALA A 698 -22.93 -10.51 -9.62
CA ALA A 698 -21.98 -9.45 -9.39
C ALA A 698 -22.40 -8.12 -10.02
N GLY A 699 -21.99 -7.01 -9.41
CA GLY A 699 -22.29 -5.68 -9.92
C GLY A 699 -21.89 -4.59 -8.94
N TYR A 700 -22.25 -3.36 -9.24
CA TYR A 700 -21.92 -2.22 -8.41
C TYR A 700 -23.02 -1.96 -7.39
N TYR A 701 -22.70 -2.12 -6.12
CA TYR A 701 -23.62 -2.01 -4.99
C TYR A 701 -22.97 -1.25 -3.82
N PRO A 702 -23.75 -0.80 -2.83
CA PRO A 702 -23.18 -0.43 -1.54
C PRO A 702 -22.39 -1.61 -0.95
N PRO A 703 -21.23 -1.36 -0.31
CA PRO A 703 -20.41 -2.42 0.28
C PRO A 703 -21.16 -3.26 1.31
N GLU A 704 -22.21 -2.71 1.94
CA GLU A 704 -23.08 -3.41 2.90
C GLU A 704 -23.90 -4.54 2.28
N ILE A 705 -24.01 -4.60 0.95
CA ILE A 705 -24.70 -5.70 0.26
C ILE A 705 -23.79 -6.93 0.13
N GLU A 706 -22.46 -6.76 0.08
CA GLU A 706 -21.52 -7.88 0.07
C GLU A 706 -21.42 -8.49 1.47
N ALA A 707 -21.82 -9.75 1.61
CA ALA A 707 -21.69 -10.44 2.89
C ALA A 707 -20.58 -11.48 2.87
N SER A 708 -20.11 -11.80 4.07
CA SER A 708 -19.05 -12.79 4.29
C SER A 708 -19.55 -14.24 4.18
N LEU A 709 -20.16 -14.61 3.06
CA LEU A 709 -20.72 -15.94 2.82
C LEU A 709 -19.67 -17.07 2.74
N TRP A 710 -18.38 -16.77 2.76
CA TRP A 710 -17.36 -17.83 2.91
C TRP A 710 -17.24 -18.31 4.37
N GLN A 711 -17.77 -17.55 5.34
CA GLN A 711 -17.64 -17.86 6.77
C GLN A 711 -18.63 -18.90 7.29
N HIS A 712 -19.69 -19.22 6.55
CA HIS A 712 -20.67 -20.22 6.98
C HIS A 712 -20.80 -21.36 5.97
N SER A 713 -21.50 -22.41 6.36
CA SER A 713 -21.88 -23.47 5.43
C SER A 713 -23.10 -23.05 4.59
N MET A 714 -23.26 -23.60 3.38
CA MET A 714 -24.34 -23.27 2.44
C MET A 714 -25.75 -23.29 3.06
N HIS A 715 -25.98 -24.12 4.10
CA HIS A 715 -27.27 -24.25 4.79
C HIS A 715 -27.55 -23.20 5.87
N GLU A 716 -26.51 -22.52 6.36
CA GLU A 716 -26.60 -21.49 7.40
C GLU A 716 -26.79 -20.08 6.80
N HIS A 717 -26.29 -19.85 5.58
CA HIS A 717 -26.32 -18.56 4.86
C HIS A 717 -27.69 -17.92 4.67
N TRP A 718 -28.73 -18.74 4.45
CA TRP A 718 -30.08 -18.23 4.12
C TRP A 718 -30.88 -17.79 5.35
N ARG A 719 -30.30 -17.88 6.55
CA ARG A 719 -31.00 -17.63 7.84
C ARG A 719 -30.38 -16.53 8.71
N THR A 720 -29.21 -16.01 8.37
CA THR A 720 -28.41 -15.19 9.30
C THR A 720 -28.56 -13.68 9.14
N GLU A 721 -29.05 -13.18 8.01
CA GLU A 721 -29.32 -11.75 7.79
C GLU A 721 -30.81 -11.51 7.46
N GLU A 722 -31.43 -10.51 8.10
CA GLU A 722 -32.81 -10.11 7.86
C GLU A 722 -32.92 -9.41 6.49
N PRO A 723 -33.55 -10.02 5.46
CA PRO A 723 -33.66 -9.44 4.11
C PRO A 723 -34.34 -8.07 4.11
N GLU A 724 -35.14 -7.78 5.13
CA GLU A 724 -35.80 -6.49 5.37
C GLU A 724 -34.82 -5.31 5.45
N VAL A 725 -33.63 -5.51 6.01
CA VAL A 725 -32.61 -4.46 6.12
C VAL A 725 -32.06 -4.09 4.74
N LEU A 726 -31.78 -5.10 3.91
CA LEU A 726 -31.30 -4.91 2.54
C LEU A 726 -32.38 -4.28 1.65
N TRP A 727 -33.65 -4.63 1.85
CA TRP A 727 -34.75 -4.00 1.12
C TRP A 727 -34.90 -2.52 1.47
N ARG A 728 -34.83 -2.14 2.75
CA ARG A 728 -34.87 -0.72 3.15
C ARG A 728 -33.71 0.06 2.55
N LEU A 729 -32.50 -0.52 2.56
CA LEU A 729 -31.34 0.10 1.93
C LEU A 729 -31.57 0.35 0.43
N LEU A 730 -32.11 -0.62 -0.30
CA LEU A 730 -32.43 -0.47 -1.72
C LEU A 730 -33.57 0.52 -1.95
N ASP A 731 -34.58 0.53 -1.09
CA ASP A 731 -35.68 1.51 -1.13
C ASP A 731 -35.15 2.94 -0.97
N ASP A 732 -34.26 3.18 0.00
CA ASP A 732 -33.61 4.47 0.24
C ASP A 732 -32.71 4.91 -0.93
N ILE A 733 -31.96 3.97 -1.51
CA ILE A 733 -31.08 4.23 -2.65
C ILE A 733 -31.87 4.50 -3.92
N THR A 734 -33.00 3.84 -4.12
CA THR A 734 -33.81 4.01 -5.32
C THR A 734 -34.90 5.08 -5.18
N GLY A 735 -35.13 5.59 -3.97
CA GLY A 735 -36.19 6.55 -3.68
C GLY A 735 -37.59 5.93 -3.67
N ARG A 736 -37.69 4.60 -3.50
CA ARG A 736 -38.96 3.89 -3.41
C ARG A 736 -39.51 4.02 -1.99
N LYS A 737 -40.60 4.76 -1.81
CA LYS A 737 -41.28 4.87 -0.50
C LYS A 737 -41.92 3.53 -0.12
N GLU A 738 -41.81 3.15 1.16
CA GLU A 738 -42.51 2.00 1.75
C GLU A 738 -43.98 1.99 1.29
N ARG A 739 -44.45 0.88 0.71
CA ARG A 739 -45.90 0.65 0.62
C ARG A 739 -46.37 0.51 2.06
N GLY A 740 -47.02 1.55 2.57
CA GLY A 740 -47.61 1.54 3.89
C GLY A 740 -48.42 0.27 4.12
N SER A 741 -48.20 -0.36 5.26
CA SER A 741 -49.15 -1.25 5.90
C SER A 741 -50.47 -0.48 6.08
N GLY A 742 -51.39 -0.61 5.12
CA GLY A 742 -52.68 0.06 5.15
C GLY A 742 -53.64 -0.59 4.16
N GLN A 743 -54.77 -1.03 4.70
CA GLN A 743 -55.97 -1.58 4.04
C GLN A 743 -55.99 -3.09 3.76
N ASN A 744 -56.26 -3.83 4.84
CA ASN A 744 -57.19 -4.96 4.81
C ASN A 744 -58.09 -4.89 6.06
N GLU A 745 -58.77 -3.76 6.23
CA GLU A 745 -59.98 -3.65 7.05
C GLU A 745 -60.98 -2.86 6.20
N ASP A 746 -62.11 -3.53 5.93
CA ASP A 746 -63.33 -3.11 5.22
C ASP A 746 -63.54 -3.78 3.85
N LYS A 747 -64.00 -5.04 3.91
CA LYS A 747 -65.25 -5.49 3.26
C LYS A 747 -65.88 -6.62 4.09
N THR A 748 -66.88 -6.25 4.89
CA THR A 748 -68.06 -7.08 5.17
C THR A 748 -68.73 -7.55 3.89
#